data_AF-A0A023BCS1-F1
#
_entry.id   AF-A0A023BCS1-F1
#
_cell.length_a   1.000
_cell.length_b   1.000
_cell.length_c   1.000
_cell.angle_alpha   90.00
_cell.angle_beta   90.00
_cell.angle_gamma   90.00
#
_symmetry.space_group_name_H-M   'P 1'
#
loop_
_entity.id
_entity.type
_entity.pdbx_description
1 polymer ?
#
loop_
_entity_poly.entity_id
_entity_poly.type
_entity_poly.pdbx_seq_one_letter_code
_entity_poly.pdbx_strand_id
1 'polypeptide(L)'
;MPGQPMSGQSTAGQPMSGQSTEGQALAAQAVAAQLTGDQWMEGHWMPDEAVVAQPMAAQLTGEQWMESDWMSGQPVGDQWLGDQWMSGLLTVGQPMPGQPTATQPTGDQAQWMPSQSNPVHEPPSSLPGGRPPAVAPSGPSCLSRSRLLPEAQAGSLGLTEWVVLACAAHDHTVLTATTSQRMTEVMSKALVVMRAVPARADFRSCPWNSLYLAGLVCSRLPEHQGWLRAFADVIPRPPALTDSWYLACVLELDSDARHLARQLAAAAGVNCVDAAERLFCETFAPAAHVCAPLPSRAEALQLTCAFSKLEYLLTGPGRTLPWELLEHREPVKGQRLLPFLKRVLGPAACSKVTALLRDRLPPPASWFRLRNERFLTYVLECALSPWDCPREPTHAARNGEAQTQSRGSEAAPTPCRGPKAAQVEVLIPPPAPGPVAYMKEVLAECATTEAEERRRWSVAQREQWAKARHDMASLAVTKLWSRLPRAVAATASEPWLKVGWRWVSLAGMLHDVYGSEQVLALAKKCEMEVARPSGVSPLWYLAELLRRYVSNRLIARRLNGWRSRGVELLDWECYMPVYHDNFPTEFGQLPNSEASRTLVCVASRTLHWVIHGSERLGAEPASQHERAVESIYRVLGARRCKDLVAVFRPQVAAVGDSLAHADDRCFLGCMLKNGGVVLECVAAFCDALPPPDQNSHQPELPPKNGVGEQHEPLPHCASFSVAQNCG
;
A
#
# COMPACT_ATOMS: atom_id res chain seq x y z
N MET A 1 -55.50 36.57 -24.22
CA MET A 1 -55.59 37.71 -23.28
C MET A 1 -55.34 37.23 -21.86
N PRO A 2 -54.09 37.24 -21.37
CA PRO A 2 -53.79 37.28 -19.93
C PRO A 2 -52.81 38.44 -19.63
N GLY A 3 -52.97 39.27 -18.60
CA GLY A 3 -53.06 38.94 -17.18
C GLY A 3 -51.75 39.40 -16.51
N GLN A 4 -51.61 40.69 -16.21
CA GLN A 4 -50.45 41.28 -15.51
C GLN A 4 -50.51 40.99 -14.00
N PRO A 5 -49.37 40.68 -13.34
CA PRO A 5 -49.28 40.72 -11.89
C PRO A 5 -48.63 42.01 -11.38
N MET A 6 -49.10 42.45 -10.21
CA MET A 6 -48.67 43.65 -9.49
C MET A 6 -47.29 43.49 -8.83
N SER A 7 -46.54 44.60 -8.78
CA SER A 7 -45.28 44.77 -8.06
C SER A 7 -45.52 45.09 -6.57
N GLY A 8 -44.85 44.35 -5.69
CA GLY A 8 -44.75 44.65 -4.26
C GLY A 8 -43.50 45.49 -3.96
N GLN A 9 -43.69 46.61 -3.25
CA GLN A 9 -42.63 47.45 -2.71
C GLN A 9 -41.99 46.79 -1.47
N SER A 10 -40.66 46.79 -1.38
CA SER A 10 -39.91 46.51 -0.15
C SER A 10 -39.26 47.80 0.36
N THR A 11 -39.53 48.12 1.63
CA THR A 11 -38.99 49.28 2.34
C THR A 11 -37.64 48.90 2.98
N ALA A 12 -36.58 49.64 2.64
CA ALA A 12 -35.27 49.51 3.27
C ALA A 12 -35.19 50.38 4.53
N GLY A 13 -34.78 49.78 5.67
CA GLY A 13 -34.46 50.49 6.91
C GLY A 13 -32.96 50.80 6.99
N GLN A 14 -32.63 52.04 7.37
CA GLN A 14 -31.25 52.53 7.59
C GLN A 14 -30.68 52.08 8.96
N PRO A 15 -29.36 51.92 9.10
CA PRO A 15 -28.71 51.73 10.40
C PRO A 15 -28.27 53.05 11.03
N MET A 16 -28.50 53.19 12.33
CA MET A 16 -27.97 54.28 13.17
C MET A 16 -26.58 53.93 13.73
N SER A 17 -25.70 54.92 13.67
CA SER A 17 -24.36 54.94 14.23
C SER A 17 -24.37 55.18 15.75
N GLY A 18 -23.58 54.40 16.48
CA GLY A 18 -23.29 54.61 17.91
C GLY A 18 -21.79 54.84 18.12
N GLN A 19 -21.46 55.94 18.79
CA GLN A 19 -20.10 56.43 19.03
C GLN A 19 -19.34 55.62 20.08
N SER A 20 -18.03 55.55 19.87
CA SER A 20 -17.00 55.03 20.77
C SER A 20 -16.72 56.01 21.92
N THR A 21 -16.60 55.50 23.14
CA THR A 21 -15.90 56.19 24.24
C THR A 21 -14.87 55.26 24.85
N GLU A 22 -13.66 55.80 24.99
CA GLU A 22 -12.44 55.18 25.51
C GLU A 22 -12.56 54.81 26.98
N GLY A 23 -11.93 53.69 27.37
CA GLY A 23 -11.75 53.27 28.76
C GLY A 23 -10.28 52.97 29.05
N GLN A 24 -9.68 53.75 29.94
CA GLN A 24 -8.36 53.58 30.53
C GLN A 24 -8.27 52.33 31.43
N ALA A 25 -7.05 51.79 31.51
CA ALA A 25 -6.65 50.60 32.27
C ALA A 25 -6.62 50.80 33.79
N LEU A 26 -6.89 49.73 34.56
CA LEU A 26 -5.92 49.08 35.47
C LEU A 26 -6.54 47.93 36.30
N ALA A 27 -5.79 46.83 36.36
CA ALA A 27 -5.69 45.81 37.41
C ALA A 27 -6.95 45.06 37.89
N ALA A 28 -7.02 43.77 37.55
CA ALA A 28 -7.86 42.80 38.26
C ALA A 28 -6.99 41.68 38.86
N GLN A 29 -6.95 41.70 40.19
CA GLN A 29 -6.50 40.65 41.10
C GLN A 29 -7.51 39.49 41.08
N ALA A 30 -7.01 38.25 41.07
CA ALA A 30 -7.80 37.04 41.12
C ALA A 30 -8.32 36.76 42.54
N VAL A 31 -9.64 36.56 42.71
CA VAL A 31 -10.23 35.69 43.74
C VAL A 31 -11.51 35.06 43.16
N ALA A 32 -11.64 33.76 43.39
CA ALA A 32 -12.71 32.87 42.96
C ALA A 32 -14.10 33.25 43.52
N ALA A 33 -15.13 33.02 42.73
CA ALA A 33 -16.50 32.82 43.22
C ALA A 33 -17.24 31.80 42.34
N GLN A 34 -17.87 30.87 43.04
CA GLN A 34 -18.78 29.83 42.57
C GLN A 34 -19.93 30.41 41.74
N LEU A 35 -20.34 29.69 40.68
CA LEU A 35 -21.70 29.82 40.15
C LEU A 35 -22.32 28.43 39.94
N THR A 36 -23.39 28.27 40.73
CA THR A 36 -24.56 27.40 40.65
C THR A 36 -24.94 26.90 39.26
N GLY A 37 -25.29 25.62 39.21
CA GLY A 37 -25.90 24.98 38.06
C GLY A 37 -27.40 25.26 37.93
N ASP A 38 -27.89 25.01 36.73
CA ASP A 38 -29.27 24.64 36.45
C ASP A 38 -29.33 23.62 35.31
N GLN A 39 -29.93 22.47 35.65
CA GLN A 39 -30.89 21.66 34.90
C GLN A 39 -30.53 21.17 33.48
N TRP A 40 -30.22 19.88 33.39
CA TRP A 40 -30.48 19.06 32.20
C TRP A 40 -31.46 17.94 32.54
N MET A 41 -32.52 17.84 31.74
CA MET A 41 -33.63 16.89 31.88
C MET A 41 -33.18 15.46 31.56
N GLU A 42 -33.46 14.54 32.49
CA GLU A 42 -33.30 13.09 32.36
C GLU A 42 -34.30 12.52 31.34
N GLY A 43 -33.77 11.96 30.24
CA GLY A 43 -34.50 11.01 29.41
C GLY A 43 -34.43 9.62 30.02
N HIS A 44 -35.60 9.09 30.40
CA HIS A 44 -35.80 7.74 30.92
C HIS A 44 -35.31 6.65 29.96
N TRP A 45 -34.53 5.71 30.47
CA TRP A 45 -34.29 4.40 29.84
C TRP A 45 -35.05 3.33 30.64
N MET A 46 -36.03 2.69 30.01
CA MET A 46 -36.66 1.46 30.50
C MET A 46 -35.76 0.27 30.12
N PRO A 47 -35.53 -0.71 31.01
CA PRO A 47 -34.95 -1.99 30.62
C PRO A 47 -36.05 -3.02 30.34
N ASP A 48 -35.93 -3.72 29.22
CA ASP A 48 -36.71 -4.94 28.99
C ASP A 48 -36.07 -6.13 29.73
N GLU A 49 -36.97 -6.77 30.48
CA GLU A 49 -37.04 -8.07 31.12
C GLU A 49 -35.84 -9.04 31.14
N ALA A 50 -35.65 -9.54 32.37
CA ALA A 50 -34.75 -10.59 32.79
C ALA A 50 -35.19 -11.99 32.31
N VAL A 51 -34.22 -12.79 31.86
CA VAL A 51 -34.28 -14.25 31.95
C VAL A 51 -33.46 -14.69 33.16
N VAL A 52 -34.15 -15.38 34.06
CA VAL A 52 -33.67 -15.93 35.34
C VAL A 52 -32.64 -17.03 35.12
N ALA A 53 -31.47 -16.92 35.77
CA ALA A 53 -30.68 -18.06 36.21
C ALA A 53 -30.02 -17.73 37.56
N GLN A 54 -30.30 -18.57 38.56
CA GLN A 54 -29.83 -18.48 39.94
C GLN A 54 -28.29 -18.55 40.06
N PRO A 55 -27.68 -17.87 41.05
CA PRO A 55 -26.29 -18.10 41.43
C PRO A 55 -26.20 -19.11 42.59
N MET A 56 -25.25 -20.04 42.51
CA MET A 56 -24.74 -20.75 43.68
C MET A 56 -23.68 -19.90 44.38
N ALA A 57 -23.91 -19.67 45.66
CA ALA A 57 -23.01 -18.98 46.57
C ALA A 57 -21.77 -19.83 46.89
N ALA A 58 -20.61 -19.19 46.93
CA ALA A 58 -19.53 -19.58 47.82
C ALA A 58 -18.97 -18.30 48.46
N GLN A 59 -19.22 -18.19 49.77
CA GLN A 59 -18.64 -17.22 50.68
C GLN A 59 -17.11 -17.35 50.68
N LEU A 60 -16.39 -16.25 50.88
CA LEU A 60 -15.24 -16.19 51.79
C LEU A 60 -14.86 -14.72 52.06
N THR A 61 -15.08 -14.35 53.32
CA THR A 61 -14.34 -13.43 54.20
C THR A 61 -13.45 -12.36 53.56
N GLY A 62 -13.80 -11.11 53.83
CA GLY A 62 -12.93 -9.96 53.62
C GLY A 62 -11.84 -9.87 54.68
N GLU A 63 -10.77 -9.15 54.31
CA GLU A 63 -9.85 -8.49 55.23
C GLU A 63 -9.28 -7.25 54.54
N GLN A 64 -9.38 -6.13 55.26
CA GLN A 64 -8.77 -4.85 54.96
C GLN A 64 -7.24 -4.98 54.91
N TRP A 65 -6.60 -4.35 53.95
CA TRP A 65 -5.17 -4.04 54.04
C TRP A 65 -4.93 -2.56 53.75
N MET A 66 -4.30 -1.92 54.75
CA MET A 66 -3.84 -0.54 54.75
C MET A 66 -2.72 -0.32 53.74
N GLU A 67 -2.65 0.92 53.26
CA GLU A 67 -1.48 1.55 52.67
C GLU A 67 -0.27 1.45 53.59
N SER A 68 0.88 1.12 53.01
CA SER A 68 2.18 1.52 53.56
C SER A 68 3.18 1.76 52.44
N ASP A 69 3.75 2.96 52.49
CA ASP A 69 4.87 3.49 51.73
C ASP A 69 5.99 2.48 51.48
N TRP A 70 6.55 2.50 50.26
CA TRP A 70 7.88 1.95 50.02
C TRP A 70 8.83 3.02 49.49
N MET A 71 9.75 3.41 50.37
CA MET A 71 10.94 4.18 50.05
C MET A 71 11.98 3.33 49.31
N SER A 72 12.71 4.04 48.48
CA SER A 72 13.89 3.68 47.69
C SER A 72 14.94 2.82 48.40
N GLY A 73 15.52 1.88 47.65
CA GLY A 73 16.83 1.30 47.91
C GLY A 73 17.39 0.57 46.68
N GLN A 74 18.40 1.15 46.03
CA GLN A 74 19.41 0.40 45.27
C GLN A 74 20.47 -0.15 46.25
N PRO A 75 21.16 -1.28 45.96
CA PRO A 75 22.39 -1.23 45.13
C PRO A 75 22.68 -2.47 44.24
N VAL A 76 23.54 -2.27 43.22
CA VAL A 76 24.72 -3.06 42.76
C VAL A 76 24.69 -4.59 43.00
N GLY A 77 25.02 -5.53 42.10
CA GLY A 77 25.78 -5.60 40.83
C GLY A 77 26.30 -7.05 40.67
N ASP A 78 26.78 -7.41 39.47
CA ASP A 78 27.47 -8.67 39.06
C ASP A 78 26.63 -9.96 38.92
N GLN A 79 26.94 -10.96 38.08
CA GLN A 79 27.67 -11.15 36.82
C GLN A 79 27.45 -12.64 36.43
N TRP A 80 27.07 -12.89 35.16
CA TRP A 80 27.17 -14.10 34.30
C TRP A 80 27.40 -15.54 34.83
N LEU A 81 26.62 -16.48 34.24
CA LEU A 81 26.81 -17.92 33.88
C LEU A 81 25.54 -18.71 34.25
N GLY A 82 24.96 -19.62 33.49
CA GLY A 82 25.26 -20.28 32.22
C GLY A 82 24.11 -21.27 31.93
N ASP A 83 24.11 -21.86 30.75
CA ASP A 83 23.07 -22.71 30.16
C ASP A 83 22.59 -23.89 31.04
N GLN A 84 21.27 -24.13 31.06
CA GLN A 84 20.68 -25.47 30.86
C GLN A 84 19.14 -25.41 30.82
N TRP A 85 18.58 -25.56 29.62
CA TRP A 85 17.15 -25.78 29.44
C TRP A 85 16.79 -27.27 29.54
N MET A 86 15.79 -27.49 30.39
CA MET A 86 14.89 -28.62 30.59
C MET A 86 14.73 -29.64 29.44
N SER A 87 14.99 -30.91 29.78
CA SER A 87 14.37 -32.06 29.13
C SER A 87 12.99 -32.30 29.74
N GLY A 88 11.92 -32.15 28.94
CA GLY A 88 10.56 -32.55 29.30
C GLY A 88 9.98 -33.44 28.21
N LEU A 89 9.96 -34.75 28.46
CA LEU A 89 9.28 -35.75 27.64
C LEU A 89 7.78 -35.45 27.57
N LEU A 90 7.22 -35.36 26.36
CA LEU A 90 5.80 -35.51 26.11
C LEU A 90 5.54 -36.81 25.35
N THR A 91 4.86 -37.71 26.03
CA THR A 91 4.33 -38.99 25.57
C THR A 91 3.18 -38.74 24.59
N VAL A 92 3.30 -39.18 23.33
CA VAL A 92 2.22 -39.15 22.35
C VAL A 92 1.47 -40.49 22.43
N GLY A 93 0.21 -40.45 22.88
CA GLY A 93 -0.74 -41.56 22.76
C GLY A 93 -1.46 -41.53 21.41
N GLN A 94 -1.43 -42.66 20.69
CA GLN A 94 -2.27 -42.90 19.52
C GLN A 94 -3.66 -43.40 19.91
N PRO A 95 -4.67 -43.21 19.05
CA PRO A 95 -5.66 -44.25 18.84
C PRO A 95 -5.90 -44.61 17.35
N MET A 96 -6.23 -45.89 17.18
CA MET A 96 -6.52 -46.66 15.97
C MET A 96 -7.87 -46.31 15.29
N PRO A 97 -8.10 -46.72 14.02
CA PRO A 97 -9.26 -46.32 13.23
C PRO A 97 -10.44 -47.29 13.35
N GLY A 98 -11.67 -46.75 13.34
CA GLY A 98 -12.92 -47.50 13.23
C GLY A 98 -13.53 -47.41 11.82
N GLN A 99 -14.00 -48.56 11.30
CA GLN A 99 -14.75 -48.72 10.05
C GLN A 99 -16.17 -48.13 10.12
N PRO A 100 -16.77 -47.73 8.98
CA PRO A 100 -18.21 -47.56 8.88
C PRO A 100 -18.91 -48.71 8.13
N THR A 101 -20.00 -49.19 8.71
CA THR A 101 -20.94 -50.17 8.17
C THR A 101 -22.04 -49.48 7.35
N ALA A 102 -22.48 -50.15 6.29
CA ALA A 102 -23.55 -49.72 5.39
C ALA A 102 -24.95 -49.88 5.99
N THR A 103 -25.88 -49.01 5.58
CA THR A 103 -27.34 -49.22 5.68
C THR A 103 -28.01 -48.80 4.38
N GLN A 104 -28.72 -49.76 3.77
CA GLN A 104 -29.69 -49.58 2.69
C GLN A 104 -30.99 -48.93 3.21
N PRO A 105 -31.82 -48.42 2.29
CA PRO A 105 -33.26 -48.64 2.40
C PRO A 105 -33.87 -49.22 1.10
N THR A 106 -34.60 -50.34 1.27
CA THR A 106 -35.82 -50.76 0.55
C THR A 106 -36.89 -49.65 0.65
N GLY A 107 -37.80 -49.35 -0.27
CA GLY A 107 -38.33 -50.05 -1.44
C GLY A 107 -39.88 -49.99 -1.36
N ASP A 108 -40.56 -49.42 -2.37
CA ASP A 108 -41.98 -49.64 -2.79
C ASP A 108 -42.45 -48.48 -3.72
N GLN A 109 -43.30 -48.60 -4.75
CA GLN A 109 -43.85 -49.70 -5.55
C GLN A 109 -44.70 -49.09 -6.70
N ALA A 110 -44.76 -49.79 -7.85
CA ALA A 110 -45.74 -49.72 -8.95
C ALA A 110 -45.82 -48.41 -9.78
N GLN A 111 -46.13 -48.37 -11.09
CA GLN A 111 -47.07 -49.20 -11.86
C GLN A 111 -46.94 -48.93 -13.40
N TRP A 112 -46.82 -50.00 -14.18
CA TRP A 112 -47.32 -50.24 -15.56
C TRP A 112 -46.61 -49.71 -16.85
N MET A 113 -46.38 -50.69 -17.73
CA MET A 113 -45.95 -50.71 -19.15
C MET A 113 -47.18 -50.66 -20.11
N PRO A 114 -47.06 -50.86 -21.45
CA PRO A 114 -46.03 -50.49 -22.46
C PRO A 114 -46.67 -49.90 -23.75
N SER A 115 -45.88 -49.58 -24.78
CA SER A 115 -46.10 -50.07 -26.17
C SER A 115 -45.04 -49.57 -27.18
N GLN A 116 -44.47 -50.54 -27.91
CA GLN A 116 -44.21 -50.62 -29.37
C GLN A 116 -43.42 -49.47 -30.05
N SER A 117 -42.49 -49.65 -31.00
CA SER A 117 -42.21 -50.71 -31.97
C SER A 117 -40.80 -50.52 -32.58
N ASN A 118 -40.21 -51.63 -33.03
CA ASN A 118 -39.00 -51.77 -33.88
C ASN A 118 -39.37 -51.57 -35.38
N PRO A 119 -38.50 -51.80 -36.41
CA PRO A 119 -37.03 -52.02 -36.51
C PRO A 119 -36.38 -51.28 -37.72
N VAL A 120 -35.11 -51.56 -38.09
CA VAL A 120 -34.72 -52.05 -39.46
C VAL A 120 -33.17 -52.13 -39.70
N HIS A 121 -32.75 -53.33 -40.13
CA HIS A 121 -31.64 -53.79 -41.01
C HIS A 121 -30.12 -53.56 -40.74
N GLU A 122 -29.51 -54.65 -40.26
CA GLU A 122 -28.28 -55.38 -40.68
C GLU A 122 -28.02 -55.51 -42.22
N PRO A 123 -26.95 -56.16 -42.77
CA PRO A 123 -25.57 -56.56 -42.34
C PRO A 123 -24.54 -56.36 -43.53
N PRO A 124 -23.44 -57.13 -43.83
CA PRO A 124 -22.80 -58.28 -43.15
C PRO A 124 -21.24 -58.46 -43.21
N SER A 125 -20.79 -59.53 -42.52
CA SER A 125 -19.68 -60.48 -42.84
C SER A 125 -18.22 -60.01 -42.70
N SER A 126 -17.23 -60.77 -42.20
CA SER A 126 -17.07 -62.22 -41.98
C SER A 126 -15.84 -62.56 -41.09
N LEU A 127 -15.95 -63.69 -40.39
CA LEU A 127 -15.02 -64.52 -39.58
C LEU A 127 -13.67 -64.93 -40.27
N PRO A 128 -12.81 -65.82 -39.70
CA PRO A 128 -12.27 -65.96 -38.32
C PRO A 128 -10.75 -66.33 -38.28
N GLY A 129 -10.18 -66.42 -37.06
CA GLY A 129 -9.29 -67.55 -36.72
C GLY A 129 -7.85 -67.23 -36.31
N GLY A 130 -7.45 -67.73 -35.13
CA GLY A 130 -6.04 -67.91 -34.76
C GLY A 130 -5.69 -67.60 -33.30
N ARG A 131 -5.74 -68.62 -32.43
CA ARG A 131 -4.91 -68.75 -31.20
C ARG A 131 -3.71 -69.64 -31.57
N PRO A 132 -2.60 -69.79 -30.81
CA PRO A 132 -2.16 -69.23 -29.51
C PRO A 132 -0.64 -68.80 -29.60
N PRO A 133 0.28 -68.78 -28.60
CA PRO A 133 0.21 -69.08 -27.15
C PRO A 133 0.90 -68.06 -26.22
N ALA A 134 0.86 -68.42 -24.92
CA ALA A 134 1.32 -67.68 -23.75
C ALA A 134 2.81 -67.27 -23.77
N VAL A 135 3.07 -66.04 -23.34
CA VAL A 135 4.39 -65.53 -22.93
C VAL A 135 4.24 -64.83 -21.58
N ALA A 136 5.21 -65.11 -20.71
CA ALA A 136 5.33 -64.70 -19.30
C ALA A 136 5.34 -63.17 -19.09
N PRO A 137 5.03 -62.68 -17.86
CA PRO A 137 4.91 -61.26 -17.58
C PRO A 137 6.30 -60.59 -17.49
N SER A 138 6.67 -59.83 -18.52
CA SER A 138 7.71 -58.82 -18.41
C SER A 138 7.13 -57.59 -17.72
N GLY A 139 7.72 -57.22 -16.59
CA GLY A 139 7.40 -55.98 -15.88
C GLY A 139 7.61 -54.74 -16.76
N PRO A 140 6.95 -53.61 -16.44
CA PRO A 140 7.06 -52.40 -17.24
C PRO A 140 8.45 -51.79 -17.10
N SER A 141 9.28 -52.01 -18.12
CA SER A 141 10.48 -51.23 -18.38
C SER A 141 10.11 -49.75 -18.52
N CYS A 142 10.61 -48.93 -17.60
CA CYS A 142 10.55 -47.48 -17.69
C CYS A 142 11.36 -47.00 -18.91
N LEU A 143 10.69 -46.79 -20.04
CA LEU A 143 11.27 -46.11 -21.19
C LEU A 143 11.18 -44.59 -20.99
N SER A 144 12.35 -43.98 -20.87
CA SER A 144 12.62 -42.55 -20.86
C SER A 144 11.93 -41.84 -22.03
N ARG A 145 10.82 -41.14 -21.73
CA ARG A 145 10.03 -40.38 -22.70
C ARG A 145 10.50 -38.92 -22.75
N SER A 146 11.71 -38.68 -23.24
CA SER A 146 12.13 -37.32 -23.63
C SER A 146 11.49 -36.98 -24.98
N ARG A 147 10.27 -36.43 -24.98
CA ARG A 147 9.72 -35.74 -26.16
C ARG A 147 10.47 -34.42 -26.30
N LEU A 148 11.54 -34.42 -27.08
CA LEU A 148 12.15 -33.17 -27.57
C LEU A 148 11.12 -32.51 -28.50
N LEU A 149 10.80 -31.23 -28.26
CA LEU A 149 10.02 -30.42 -29.20
C LEU A 149 10.72 -30.47 -30.57
N PRO A 150 10.00 -30.65 -31.70
CA PRO A 150 10.61 -30.65 -33.02
C PRO A 150 11.32 -29.32 -33.29
N GLU A 151 12.63 -29.36 -33.55
CA GLU A 151 13.46 -28.17 -33.87
C GLU A 151 12.89 -27.30 -35.01
N ALA A 152 12.05 -27.89 -35.88
CA ALA A 152 11.45 -27.22 -37.03
C ALA A 152 10.40 -26.14 -36.70
N GLN A 153 9.86 -26.07 -35.47
CA GLN A 153 8.85 -25.07 -35.08
C GLN A 153 9.41 -23.87 -34.30
N ALA A 154 10.71 -23.87 -33.97
CA ALA A 154 11.33 -22.82 -33.15
C ALA A 154 11.40 -21.44 -33.83
N GLY A 155 11.17 -21.35 -35.14
CA GLY A 155 11.29 -20.10 -35.89
C GLY A 155 10.06 -19.18 -35.82
N SER A 156 8.89 -19.69 -35.41
CA SER A 156 7.64 -18.93 -35.43
C SER A 156 7.05 -18.61 -34.05
N LEU A 157 7.57 -19.24 -32.99
CA LEU A 157 7.06 -19.08 -31.63
C LEU A 157 7.79 -17.94 -30.91
N GLY A 158 7.04 -17.16 -30.13
CA GLY A 158 7.61 -16.18 -29.21
C GLY A 158 8.47 -16.83 -28.12
N LEU A 159 9.37 -16.07 -27.51
CA LEU A 159 10.25 -16.57 -26.44
C LEU A 159 9.44 -17.09 -25.24
N THR A 160 8.39 -16.36 -24.87
CA THR A 160 7.49 -16.72 -23.77
C THR A 160 6.75 -18.01 -24.06
N GLU A 161 6.19 -18.11 -25.26
CA GLU A 161 5.44 -19.29 -25.70
C GLU A 161 6.33 -20.55 -25.70
N TRP A 162 7.57 -20.41 -26.16
CA TRP A 162 8.52 -21.51 -26.15
C TRP A 162 8.86 -21.98 -24.72
N VAL A 163 9.09 -21.05 -23.79
CA VAL A 163 9.34 -21.35 -22.38
C VAL A 163 8.12 -21.99 -21.72
N VAL A 164 6.92 -21.50 -22.01
CA VAL A 164 5.66 -22.08 -21.49
C VAL A 164 5.51 -23.53 -21.95
N LEU A 165 5.66 -23.81 -23.24
CA LEU A 165 5.53 -25.17 -23.79
C LEU A 165 6.57 -26.13 -23.19
N ALA A 166 7.82 -25.67 -23.07
CA ALA A 166 8.89 -26.48 -22.50
C ALA A 166 8.65 -26.76 -21.00
N CYS A 167 8.14 -25.80 -20.25
CA CYS A 167 7.81 -25.99 -18.84
C CYS A 167 6.56 -26.88 -18.64
N ALA A 168 5.53 -26.67 -19.45
CA ALA A 168 4.25 -27.38 -19.39
C ALA A 168 4.39 -28.88 -19.66
N ALA A 169 5.37 -29.29 -20.46
CA ALA A 169 5.66 -30.70 -20.74
C ALA A 169 6.06 -31.51 -19.48
N HIS A 170 6.39 -30.83 -18.38
CA HIS A 170 6.83 -31.44 -17.13
C HIS A 170 5.77 -31.46 -16.01
N ASP A 171 4.59 -30.87 -16.24
CA ASP A 171 3.57 -30.70 -15.20
C ASP A 171 2.27 -31.45 -15.53
N HIS A 172 1.82 -32.28 -14.58
CA HIS A 172 0.52 -32.95 -14.63
C HIS A 172 -0.21 -32.72 -13.31
N THR A 173 -1.16 -31.79 -13.30
CA THR A 173 -2.06 -31.57 -12.16
C THR A 173 -3.40 -32.27 -12.38
N VAL A 174 -3.78 -33.14 -11.45
CA VAL A 174 -5.10 -33.78 -11.38
C VAL A 174 -5.96 -32.94 -10.43
N LEU A 175 -7.03 -32.33 -10.95
CA LEU A 175 -7.99 -31.57 -10.14
C LEU A 175 -9.19 -32.45 -9.76
N THR A 176 -9.76 -32.19 -8.58
CA THR A 176 -10.89 -32.94 -8.00
C THR A 176 -12.25 -32.36 -8.42
N ALA A 177 -13.33 -33.14 -8.36
CA ALA A 177 -14.70 -32.69 -8.67
C ALA A 177 -15.15 -31.47 -7.82
N THR A 178 -14.70 -31.41 -6.56
CA THR A 178 -14.96 -30.30 -5.64
C THR A 178 -14.43 -28.96 -6.18
N THR A 179 -13.37 -29.00 -6.99
CA THR A 179 -12.77 -27.80 -7.59
C THR A 179 -13.70 -27.16 -8.62
N SER A 180 -14.37 -27.97 -9.46
CA SER A 180 -15.30 -27.46 -10.47
C SER A 180 -16.48 -26.74 -9.85
N GLN A 181 -17.04 -27.26 -8.75
CA GLN A 181 -18.16 -26.61 -8.05
C GLN A 181 -17.76 -25.23 -7.50
N ARG A 182 -16.56 -25.12 -6.90
CA ARG A 182 -16.05 -23.84 -6.37
C ARG A 182 -15.78 -22.83 -7.48
N MET A 183 -15.32 -23.28 -8.65
CA MET A 183 -15.18 -22.40 -9.82
C MET A 183 -16.52 -21.80 -10.21
N THR A 184 -17.58 -22.61 -10.38
CA THR A 184 -18.91 -22.12 -10.74
C THR A 184 -19.47 -21.10 -9.74
N GLU A 185 -19.29 -21.35 -8.43
CA GLU A 185 -19.72 -20.42 -7.38
C GLU A 185 -19.00 -19.06 -7.48
N VAL A 186 -17.70 -19.08 -7.72
CA VAL A 186 -16.90 -17.85 -7.87
C VAL A 186 -17.24 -17.09 -9.14
N MET A 187 -17.42 -17.78 -10.27
CA MET A 187 -17.87 -17.15 -11.52
C MET A 187 -19.21 -16.42 -11.33
N SER A 188 -20.15 -17.07 -10.64
CA SER A 188 -21.46 -16.49 -10.32
C SER A 188 -21.34 -15.22 -9.46
N LYS A 189 -20.53 -15.27 -8.38
CA LYS A 189 -20.32 -14.13 -7.48
C LYS A 189 -19.62 -12.96 -8.19
N ALA A 190 -18.57 -13.25 -8.95
CA ALA A 190 -17.82 -12.24 -9.70
C ALA A 190 -18.74 -11.49 -10.67
N LEU A 191 -19.62 -12.19 -11.38
CA LEU A 191 -20.60 -11.58 -12.28
C LEU A 191 -21.57 -10.64 -11.57
N VAL A 192 -22.06 -11.02 -10.38
CA VAL A 192 -22.94 -10.16 -9.57
C VAL A 192 -22.20 -8.88 -9.15
N VAL A 193 -20.95 -9.01 -8.69
CA VAL A 193 -20.14 -7.86 -8.26
C VAL A 193 -19.86 -6.90 -9.42
N MET A 194 -19.48 -7.42 -10.58
CA MET A 194 -19.15 -6.59 -11.75
C MET A 194 -20.38 -5.89 -12.35
N ARG A 195 -21.58 -6.47 -12.25
CA ARG A 195 -22.82 -5.78 -12.63
C ARG A 195 -23.13 -4.59 -11.72
N ALA A 196 -22.71 -4.65 -10.46
CA ALA A 196 -22.96 -3.59 -9.48
C ALA A 196 -21.94 -2.45 -9.54
N VAL A 197 -20.73 -2.70 -10.03
CA VAL A 197 -19.63 -1.72 -10.02
C VAL A 197 -19.01 -1.61 -11.41
N PRO A 198 -19.13 -0.44 -12.09
CA PRO A 198 -18.43 -0.21 -13.34
C PRO A 198 -16.93 -0.34 -13.11
N ALA A 199 -16.32 -1.33 -13.75
CA ALA A 199 -14.88 -1.59 -13.64
C ALA A 199 -14.26 -1.63 -15.03
N ARG A 200 -13.04 -1.11 -15.14
CA ARG A 200 -12.25 -1.14 -16.37
C ARG A 200 -11.15 -2.16 -16.21
N ALA A 201 -11.19 -3.24 -17.00
CA ALA A 201 -10.13 -4.22 -17.04
C ALA A 201 -8.94 -3.67 -17.85
N ASP A 202 -7.72 -3.87 -17.35
CA ASP A 202 -6.51 -3.77 -18.16
C ASP A 202 -6.30 -5.11 -18.86
N PHE A 203 -6.41 -5.11 -20.19
CA PHE A 203 -6.23 -6.32 -20.99
C PHE A 203 -4.79 -6.53 -21.46
N ARG A 204 -3.88 -5.58 -21.23
CA ARG A 204 -2.49 -5.68 -21.65
C ARG A 204 -1.70 -6.63 -20.77
N SER A 205 -2.10 -6.80 -19.52
CA SER A 205 -1.42 -7.71 -18.61
C SER A 205 -2.38 -8.35 -17.62
N CYS A 206 -2.10 -9.57 -17.19
CA CYS A 206 -2.86 -10.21 -16.12
C CYS A 206 -1.94 -10.99 -15.15
N PRO A 207 -2.32 -11.13 -13.88
CA PRO A 207 -1.64 -12.01 -12.94
C PRO A 207 -1.67 -13.46 -13.42
N TRP A 208 -0.55 -14.17 -13.24
CA TRP A 208 -0.46 -15.57 -13.66
C TRP A 208 -1.57 -16.45 -13.05
N ASN A 209 -1.90 -16.24 -11.78
CA ASN A 209 -2.92 -17.01 -11.07
C ASN A 209 -4.33 -16.79 -11.65
N SER A 210 -4.65 -15.58 -12.10
CA SER A 210 -5.91 -15.30 -12.80
C SER A 210 -5.96 -16.02 -14.15
N LEU A 211 -4.85 -16.03 -14.91
CA LEU A 211 -4.77 -16.75 -16.18
C LEU A 211 -4.87 -18.26 -16.00
N TYR A 212 -4.23 -18.79 -14.94
CA TYR A 212 -4.35 -20.19 -14.55
C TYR A 212 -5.80 -20.57 -14.25
N LEU A 213 -6.49 -19.79 -13.41
CA LEU A 213 -7.90 -20.01 -13.10
C LEU A 213 -8.77 -19.94 -14.36
N ALA A 214 -8.56 -18.93 -15.20
CA ALA A 214 -9.32 -18.78 -16.44
C ALA A 214 -9.12 -19.95 -17.40
N GLY A 215 -7.88 -20.44 -17.56
CA GLY A 215 -7.59 -21.64 -18.35
C GLY A 215 -8.28 -22.90 -17.81
N LEU A 216 -8.36 -23.05 -16.48
CA LEU A 216 -9.11 -24.14 -15.86
C LEU A 216 -10.61 -24.03 -16.12
N VAL A 217 -11.18 -22.82 -16.00
CA VAL A 217 -12.59 -22.57 -16.30
C VAL A 217 -12.89 -22.92 -17.77
N CYS A 218 -12.11 -22.40 -18.71
CA CYS A 218 -12.29 -22.65 -20.15
C CYS A 218 -12.13 -24.13 -20.52
N SER A 219 -11.22 -24.87 -19.87
CA SER A 219 -10.97 -26.28 -20.21
C SER A 219 -11.88 -27.28 -19.49
N ARG A 220 -12.46 -26.92 -18.33
CA ARG A 220 -13.19 -27.88 -17.48
C ARG A 220 -14.66 -27.58 -17.29
N LEU A 221 -15.11 -26.34 -17.45
CA LEU A 221 -16.52 -26.02 -17.31
C LEU A 221 -17.19 -26.04 -18.70
N PRO A 222 -18.16 -26.94 -18.96
CA PRO A 222 -18.86 -26.98 -20.25
C PRO A 222 -19.62 -25.68 -20.53
N GLU A 223 -20.03 -24.97 -19.47
CA GLU A 223 -20.79 -23.73 -19.53
C GLU A 223 -19.94 -22.46 -19.66
N HIS A 224 -18.60 -22.57 -19.80
CA HIS A 224 -17.72 -21.38 -19.83
C HIS A 224 -18.12 -20.35 -20.91
N GLN A 225 -18.66 -20.79 -22.04
CA GLN A 225 -19.17 -19.90 -23.10
C GLN A 225 -20.34 -19.02 -22.62
N GLY A 226 -21.20 -19.54 -21.75
CA GLY A 226 -22.29 -18.77 -21.14
C GLY A 226 -21.74 -17.68 -20.22
N TRP A 227 -20.73 -18.01 -19.40
CA TRP A 227 -20.04 -17.06 -18.54
C TRP A 227 -19.34 -15.96 -19.35
N LEU A 228 -18.60 -16.32 -20.40
CA LEU A 228 -17.90 -15.36 -21.25
C LEU A 228 -18.85 -14.34 -21.88
N ARG A 229 -20.01 -14.77 -22.38
CA ARG A 229 -21.04 -13.86 -22.89
C ARG A 229 -21.56 -12.94 -21.79
N ALA A 230 -21.89 -13.50 -20.63
CA ALA A 230 -22.41 -12.72 -19.51
C ALA A 230 -21.40 -11.67 -18.99
N PHE A 231 -20.10 -11.97 -19.00
CA PHE A 231 -19.07 -10.98 -18.69
C PHE A 231 -18.89 -9.96 -19.82
N ALA A 232 -18.96 -10.39 -21.08
CA ALA A 232 -18.83 -9.50 -22.24
C ALA A 232 -19.94 -8.45 -22.30
N ASP A 233 -21.14 -8.78 -21.79
CA ASP A 233 -22.25 -7.83 -21.62
C ASP A 233 -21.94 -6.71 -20.62
N VAL A 234 -21.03 -6.95 -19.66
CA VAL A 234 -20.64 -6.00 -18.61
C VAL A 234 -19.34 -5.28 -18.96
N ILE A 235 -18.34 -6.03 -19.43
CA ILE A 235 -17.02 -5.54 -19.82
C ILE A 235 -16.76 -5.98 -21.26
N PRO A 236 -16.90 -5.09 -22.25
CA PRO A 236 -16.73 -5.43 -23.65
C PRO A 236 -15.39 -6.11 -23.91
N ARG A 237 -15.43 -7.26 -24.60
CA ARG A 237 -14.25 -8.04 -24.95
C ARG A 237 -13.55 -7.44 -26.18
N PRO A 238 -12.26 -7.10 -26.10
CA PRO A 238 -11.49 -6.75 -27.29
C PRO A 238 -11.39 -7.95 -28.26
N PRO A 239 -11.52 -7.73 -29.59
CA PRO A 239 -11.64 -8.81 -30.56
C PRO A 239 -10.37 -9.66 -30.71
N ALA A 240 -9.22 -9.15 -30.29
CA ALA A 240 -7.93 -9.83 -30.41
C ALA A 240 -7.60 -10.77 -29.22
N LEU A 241 -8.40 -10.78 -28.15
CA LEU A 241 -8.11 -11.58 -26.97
C LEU A 241 -8.66 -13.00 -27.08
N THR A 242 -7.93 -13.96 -26.51
CA THR A 242 -8.44 -15.32 -26.28
C THR A 242 -9.45 -15.35 -25.14
N ASP A 243 -10.27 -16.41 -25.08
CA ASP A 243 -11.30 -16.60 -24.06
C ASP A 243 -10.73 -16.56 -22.65
N SER A 244 -9.64 -17.30 -22.42
CA SER A 244 -8.98 -17.39 -21.11
C SER A 244 -8.24 -16.11 -20.75
N TRP A 245 -7.63 -15.39 -21.71
CA TRP A 245 -6.99 -14.11 -21.41
C TRP A 245 -7.99 -13.04 -21.01
N TYR A 246 -9.06 -12.90 -21.79
CA TYR A 246 -10.17 -12.00 -21.46
C TYR A 246 -10.72 -12.32 -20.07
N LEU A 247 -11.01 -13.60 -19.81
CA LEU A 247 -11.53 -14.03 -18.53
C LEU A 247 -10.55 -13.78 -17.37
N ALA A 248 -9.25 -13.97 -17.58
CA ALA A 248 -8.23 -13.69 -16.57
C ALA A 248 -8.22 -12.22 -16.13
N CYS A 249 -8.29 -11.29 -17.09
CA CYS A 249 -8.31 -9.86 -16.83
C CYS A 249 -9.60 -9.45 -16.10
N VAL A 250 -10.72 -10.08 -16.46
CA VAL A 250 -12.02 -9.87 -15.79
C VAL A 250 -12.00 -10.40 -14.35
N LEU A 251 -11.48 -11.61 -14.12
CA LEU A 251 -11.38 -12.22 -12.79
C LEU A 251 -10.41 -11.48 -11.86
N GLU A 252 -9.42 -10.76 -12.40
CA GLU A 252 -8.54 -9.92 -11.59
C GLU A 252 -9.30 -8.81 -10.84
N LEU A 253 -10.39 -8.31 -11.41
CA LEU A 253 -11.20 -7.24 -10.82
C LEU A 253 -11.93 -7.69 -9.56
N ASP A 254 -12.21 -8.98 -9.43
CA ASP A 254 -12.92 -9.55 -8.29
C ASP A 254 -11.96 -10.09 -7.21
N SER A 255 -12.25 -9.79 -5.94
CA SER A 255 -11.37 -10.22 -4.84
C SER A 255 -11.48 -11.70 -4.50
N ASP A 256 -12.68 -12.28 -4.68
CA ASP A 256 -12.95 -13.68 -4.35
C ASP A 256 -12.38 -14.58 -5.44
N ALA A 257 -12.48 -14.18 -6.70
CA ALA A 257 -11.80 -14.81 -7.82
C ALA A 257 -10.27 -14.83 -7.62
N ARG A 258 -9.66 -13.70 -7.24
CA ARG A 258 -8.23 -13.67 -6.89
C ARG A 258 -7.87 -14.53 -5.68
N HIS A 259 -8.80 -14.74 -4.74
CA HIS A 259 -8.55 -15.64 -3.61
C HIS A 259 -8.65 -17.10 -4.03
N LEU A 260 -9.67 -17.47 -4.80
CA LEU A 260 -9.82 -18.82 -5.35
C LEU A 260 -8.66 -19.17 -6.27
N ALA A 261 -8.24 -18.27 -7.16
CA ALA A 261 -7.07 -18.43 -8.01
C ALA A 261 -5.82 -18.78 -7.19
N ARG A 262 -5.60 -18.09 -6.07
CA ARG A 262 -4.50 -18.38 -5.15
C ARG A 262 -4.66 -19.72 -4.42
N GLN A 263 -5.87 -20.07 -3.99
CA GLN A 263 -6.12 -21.37 -3.35
C GLN A 263 -5.91 -22.54 -4.31
N LEU A 264 -6.35 -22.41 -5.56
CA LEU A 264 -6.19 -23.43 -6.59
C LEU A 264 -4.74 -23.55 -7.04
N ALA A 265 -4.04 -22.42 -7.17
CA ALA A 265 -2.61 -22.41 -7.39
C ALA A 265 -1.89 -23.16 -6.24
N ALA A 266 -2.19 -22.83 -4.98
CA ALA A 266 -1.62 -23.52 -3.82
C ALA A 266 -1.93 -25.03 -3.81
N ALA A 267 -3.18 -25.41 -4.12
CA ALA A 267 -3.59 -26.81 -4.22
C ALA A 267 -2.88 -27.56 -5.37
N ALA A 268 -2.51 -26.86 -6.44
CA ALA A 268 -1.68 -27.36 -7.53
C ALA A 268 -0.17 -27.40 -7.18
N GLY A 269 0.20 -27.13 -5.92
CA GLY A 269 1.58 -27.08 -5.45
C GLY A 269 2.29 -25.74 -5.67
N VAL A 270 1.57 -24.71 -6.15
CA VAL A 270 2.10 -23.36 -6.41
C VAL A 270 2.03 -22.54 -5.11
N ASN A 271 2.87 -22.87 -4.13
CA ASN A 271 2.82 -22.24 -2.79
C ASN A 271 3.63 -20.95 -2.65
N CYS A 272 4.40 -20.54 -3.68
CA CYS A 272 5.51 -19.60 -3.51
C CYS A 272 5.48 -18.39 -4.45
N VAL A 273 4.36 -18.13 -5.12
CA VAL A 273 4.31 -17.06 -6.11
C VAL A 273 3.60 -15.86 -5.55
N ASP A 274 4.37 -14.77 -5.47
CA ASP A 274 3.87 -13.46 -5.15
C ASP A 274 2.74 -13.12 -6.14
N ALA A 275 1.62 -12.61 -5.62
CA ALA A 275 0.45 -12.26 -6.43
C ALA A 275 0.73 -11.13 -7.44
N ALA A 276 1.94 -10.57 -7.41
CA ALA A 276 2.41 -9.48 -8.25
C ALA A 276 3.01 -9.91 -9.61
N GLU A 277 3.32 -11.19 -9.83
CA GLU A 277 3.91 -11.61 -11.12
C GLU A 277 2.86 -11.56 -12.24
N ARG A 278 3.12 -10.72 -13.25
CA ARG A 278 2.21 -10.46 -14.37
C ARG A 278 2.74 -11.06 -15.68
N LEU A 279 1.80 -11.46 -16.52
CA LEU A 279 2.03 -11.83 -17.92
C LEU A 279 1.49 -10.71 -18.81
N PHE A 280 2.12 -10.51 -19.97
CA PHE A 280 1.76 -9.49 -20.95
C PHE A 280 1.10 -10.13 -22.17
N CYS A 281 -0.01 -9.55 -22.64
CA CYS A 281 -0.84 -10.14 -23.69
C CYS A 281 -0.07 -10.23 -25.01
N GLU A 282 0.75 -9.22 -25.30
CA GLU A 282 1.49 -9.10 -26.55
C GLU A 282 2.57 -10.18 -26.71
N THR A 283 2.93 -10.89 -25.64
CA THR A 283 3.93 -11.96 -25.67
C THR A 283 3.34 -13.34 -25.85
N PHE A 284 2.02 -13.44 -25.94
CA PHE A 284 1.31 -14.66 -26.29
C PHE A 284 0.76 -14.50 -27.70
N ALA A 285 1.20 -15.35 -28.63
CA ALA A 285 0.68 -15.31 -29.99
C ALA A 285 -0.83 -15.55 -29.99
N PRO A 286 -1.65 -14.72 -30.67
CA PRO A 286 -3.11 -14.88 -30.71
C PRO A 286 -3.60 -16.24 -31.23
N ALA A 287 -2.76 -16.92 -32.03
CA ALA A 287 -3.06 -18.22 -32.63
C ALA A 287 -2.86 -19.41 -31.67
N ALA A 288 -2.16 -19.21 -30.54
CA ALA A 288 -2.04 -20.23 -29.51
C ALA A 288 -3.31 -20.22 -28.68
N HIS A 289 -4.20 -21.19 -28.90
CA HIS A 289 -5.33 -21.41 -28.00
C HIS A 289 -4.79 -21.54 -26.57
N VAL A 290 -5.01 -20.54 -25.73
CA VAL A 290 -4.63 -20.55 -24.31
C VAL A 290 -5.59 -21.47 -23.55
N CYS A 291 -5.54 -22.75 -23.92
CA CYS A 291 -5.96 -23.93 -23.17
C CYS A 291 -4.74 -24.83 -22.90
N ALA A 292 -3.55 -24.44 -23.36
CA ALA A 292 -2.32 -25.13 -22.99
C ALA A 292 -2.14 -25.10 -21.46
N PRO A 293 -1.75 -26.23 -20.84
CA PRO A 293 -1.52 -26.26 -19.40
C PRO A 293 -0.40 -25.28 -19.06
N LEU A 294 -0.73 -24.26 -18.25
CA LEU A 294 0.28 -23.36 -17.71
C LEU A 294 1.14 -24.10 -16.68
N PRO A 295 2.43 -23.78 -16.60
CA PRO A 295 3.33 -24.46 -15.67
C PRO A 295 2.94 -24.17 -14.22
N SER A 296 2.85 -25.21 -13.38
CA SER A 296 2.52 -25.08 -11.96
C SER A 296 3.75 -25.02 -11.06
N ARG A 297 4.93 -25.44 -11.55
CA ARG A 297 6.17 -25.33 -10.76
C ARG A 297 6.58 -23.87 -10.56
N ALA A 298 7.03 -23.59 -9.34
CA ALA A 298 7.55 -22.30 -8.89
C ALA A 298 8.54 -21.67 -9.88
N GLU A 299 9.59 -22.41 -10.23
CA GLU A 299 10.68 -21.93 -11.08
C GLU A 299 10.20 -21.73 -12.52
N ALA A 300 9.34 -22.63 -13.01
CA ALA A 300 8.76 -22.54 -14.34
C ALA A 300 7.86 -21.32 -14.49
N LEU A 301 7.02 -21.05 -13.50
CA LEU A 301 6.18 -19.87 -13.46
C LEU A 301 7.02 -18.59 -13.45
N GLN A 302 8.00 -18.50 -12.54
CA GLN A 302 8.91 -17.34 -12.48
C GLN A 302 9.61 -17.11 -13.82
N LEU A 303 10.04 -18.20 -14.47
CA LEU A 303 10.67 -18.14 -15.77
C LEU A 303 9.69 -17.65 -16.84
N THR A 304 8.47 -18.18 -16.89
CA THR A 304 7.42 -17.73 -17.81
C THR A 304 7.10 -16.24 -17.64
N CYS A 305 6.92 -15.77 -16.40
CA CYS A 305 6.67 -14.36 -16.11
C CYS A 305 7.87 -13.48 -16.50
N ALA A 306 9.09 -13.92 -16.19
CA ALA A 306 10.31 -13.22 -16.60
C ALA A 306 10.41 -13.08 -18.13
N PHE A 307 10.19 -14.16 -18.87
CA PHE A 307 10.25 -14.12 -20.34
C PHE A 307 9.12 -13.31 -20.96
N SER A 308 7.90 -13.39 -20.43
CA SER A 308 6.79 -12.53 -20.85
C SER A 308 7.12 -11.06 -20.65
N LYS A 309 7.73 -10.70 -19.53
CA LYS A 309 8.17 -9.32 -19.29
C LYS A 309 9.30 -8.91 -20.23
N LEU A 310 10.29 -9.78 -20.46
CA LEU A 310 11.40 -9.49 -21.37
C LEU A 310 10.91 -9.27 -22.80
N GLU A 311 10.07 -10.16 -23.31
CA GLU A 311 9.54 -10.06 -24.67
C GLU A 311 8.63 -8.84 -24.85
N TYR A 312 7.87 -8.45 -23.82
CA TYR A 312 7.12 -7.19 -23.80
C TYR A 312 8.03 -5.95 -23.92
N LEU A 313 9.27 -6.06 -23.42
CA LEU A 313 10.25 -5.00 -23.59
C LEU A 313 10.88 -4.98 -24.96
N LEU A 314 11.15 -6.15 -25.51
CA LEU A 314 11.70 -6.28 -26.85
C LEU A 314 10.76 -5.74 -27.95
N THR A 315 9.46 -5.75 -27.69
CA THR A 315 8.44 -5.32 -28.68
C THR A 315 8.16 -3.82 -28.66
N GLY A 316 8.56 -3.08 -27.62
CA GLY A 316 8.27 -1.65 -27.50
C GLY A 316 9.42 -0.75 -27.98
N PRO A 317 9.18 0.24 -28.86
CA PRO A 317 10.22 1.19 -29.25
C PRO A 317 10.70 2.00 -28.03
N GLY A 318 12.02 2.14 -27.89
CA GLY A 318 12.63 2.93 -26.82
C GLY A 318 12.65 2.28 -25.43
N ARG A 319 12.24 1.01 -25.30
CA ARG A 319 12.29 0.29 -24.03
C ARG A 319 13.65 -0.37 -23.85
N THR A 320 14.50 0.19 -22.99
CA THR A 320 15.78 -0.42 -22.59
C THR A 320 15.66 -1.04 -21.21
N LEU A 321 16.50 -2.04 -20.90
CA LEU A 321 16.65 -2.48 -19.53
C LEU A 321 17.36 -1.37 -18.72
N PRO A 322 16.99 -1.18 -17.44
CA PRO A 322 17.67 -0.24 -16.55
C PRO A 322 19.03 -0.80 -16.13
N TRP A 323 19.98 -0.85 -17.08
CA TRP A 323 21.28 -1.49 -16.90
C TRP A 323 22.08 -0.93 -15.73
N GLU A 324 21.97 0.38 -15.48
CA GLU A 324 22.65 1.07 -14.38
C GLU A 324 22.23 0.51 -13.01
N LEU A 325 20.95 0.17 -12.84
CA LEU A 325 20.46 -0.43 -11.60
C LEU A 325 20.94 -1.87 -11.40
N LEU A 326 21.32 -2.55 -12.47
CA LEU A 326 21.79 -3.94 -12.42
C LEU A 326 23.28 -4.06 -12.13
N GLU A 327 24.07 -3.02 -12.43
CA GLU A 327 25.52 -3.06 -12.24
C GLU A 327 25.92 -3.21 -10.76
N HIS A 328 25.12 -2.66 -9.85
CA HIS A 328 25.40 -2.68 -8.41
C HIS A 328 24.67 -3.80 -7.64
N ARG A 329 23.89 -4.63 -8.33
CA ARG A 329 23.01 -5.61 -7.66
C ARG A 329 23.52 -7.04 -7.80
N GLU A 330 23.50 -7.81 -6.72
CA GLU A 330 23.75 -9.24 -6.80
C GLU A 330 22.53 -9.97 -7.42
N PRO A 331 22.71 -10.73 -8.51
CA PRO A 331 21.59 -11.31 -9.24
C PRO A 331 21.12 -12.66 -8.65
N VAL A 332 20.68 -12.64 -7.39
CA VAL A 332 20.36 -13.85 -6.60
C VAL A 332 19.24 -14.68 -7.23
N LYS A 333 18.14 -14.06 -7.69
CA LYS A 333 17.01 -14.78 -8.30
C LYS A 333 17.39 -15.32 -9.68
N GLY A 334 18.09 -14.52 -10.48
CA GLY A 334 18.59 -14.92 -11.79
C GLY A 334 19.55 -16.11 -11.71
N GLN A 335 20.45 -16.12 -10.72
CA GLN A 335 21.39 -17.23 -10.49
C GLN A 335 20.65 -18.52 -10.16
N ARG A 336 19.57 -18.44 -9.38
CA ARG A 336 18.75 -19.60 -9.03
C ARG A 336 18.00 -20.18 -10.24
N LEU A 337 17.51 -19.33 -11.15
CA LEU A 337 16.70 -19.80 -12.29
C LEU A 337 17.52 -20.27 -13.48
N LEU A 338 18.77 -19.80 -13.66
CA LEU A 338 19.57 -20.17 -14.83
C LEU A 338 19.80 -21.69 -15.00
N PRO A 339 20.12 -22.47 -13.95
CA PRO A 339 20.22 -23.93 -14.06
C PRO A 339 18.91 -24.59 -14.49
N PHE A 340 17.77 -24.05 -14.02
CA PHE A 340 16.44 -24.54 -14.40
C PHE A 340 16.13 -24.23 -15.87
N LEU A 341 16.38 -23.01 -16.32
CA LEU A 341 16.25 -22.59 -17.72
C LEU A 341 17.06 -23.49 -18.66
N LYS A 342 18.33 -23.75 -18.32
CA LYS A 342 19.20 -24.65 -19.10
C LYS A 342 18.68 -26.08 -19.16
N ARG A 343 18.06 -26.56 -18.07
CA ARG A 343 17.46 -27.90 -18.03
C ARG A 343 16.22 -28.00 -18.90
N VAL A 344 15.37 -26.98 -18.86
CA VAL A 344 14.09 -26.94 -19.60
C VAL A 344 14.33 -26.75 -21.10
N LEU A 345 15.20 -25.82 -21.50
CA LEU A 345 15.46 -25.54 -22.92
C LEU A 345 16.54 -26.45 -23.52
N GLY A 346 17.47 -26.93 -22.71
CA GLY A 346 18.71 -27.54 -23.17
C GLY A 346 19.80 -26.48 -23.50
N PRO A 347 21.09 -26.87 -23.55
CA PRO A 347 22.20 -25.93 -23.71
C PRO A 347 22.20 -25.15 -25.04
N ALA A 348 21.84 -25.81 -26.13
CA ALA A 348 21.83 -25.21 -27.47
C ALA A 348 20.75 -24.12 -27.59
N ALA A 349 19.53 -24.44 -27.16
CA ALA A 349 18.41 -23.50 -27.11
C ALA A 349 18.68 -22.32 -26.17
N CYS A 350 19.20 -22.58 -24.96
CA CYS A 350 19.59 -21.53 -24.02
C CYS A 350 20.64 -20.58 -24.62
N SER A 351 21.58 -21.10 -25.40
CA SER A 351 22.58 -20.28 -26.10
C SER A 351 21.94 -19.42 -27.21
N LYS A 352 20.99 -19.97 -27.98
CA LYS A 352 20.21 -19.22 -28.97
C LYS A 352 19.40 -18.09 -28.32
N VAL A 353 18.71 -18.35 -27.21
CA VAL A 353 17.99 -17.34 -26.42
C VAL A 353 18.94 -16.26 -25.94
N THR A 354 20.12 -16.63 -25.45
CA THR A 354 21.13 -15.65 -25.00
C THR A 354 21.59 -14.75 -26.13
N ALA A 355 21.87 -15.31 -27.30
CA ALA A 355 22.30 -14.55 -28.47
C ALA A 355 21.21 -13.58 -28.92
N LEU A 356 19.96 -14.04 -28.98
CA LEU A 356 18.81 -13.20 -29.32
C LEU A 356 18.62 -12.05 -28.31
N LEU A 357 18.72 -12.33 -27.01
CA LEU A 357 18.60 -11.30 -25.98
C LEU A 357 19.75 -10.28 -26.08
N ARG A 358 20.97 -10.69 -26.39
CA ARG A 358 22.10 -9.74 -26.59
C ARG A 358 21.91 -8.85 -27.81
N ASP A 359 21.39 -9.40 -28.89
CA ASP A 359 21.11 -8.66 -30.12
C ASP A 359 20.02 -7.61 -29.89
N ARG A 360 18.96 -7.98 -29.16
CA ARG A 360 17.79 -7.13 -28.94
C ARG A 360 17.88 -6.19 -27.74
N LEU A 361 18.71 -6.52 -26.76
CA LEU A 361 18.97 -5.71 -25.57
C LEU A 361 20.47 -5.39 -25.55
N PRO A 362 20.93 -4.41 -26.37
CA PRO A 362 22.33 -4.06 -26.42
C PRO A 362 22.75 -3.58 -25.02
N PRO A 363 23.63 -4.33 -24.33
CA PRO A 363 24.03 -3.94 -23.00
C PRO A 363 25.07 -2.81 -23.08
N PRO A 364 25.41 -2.14 -21.97
CA PRO A 364 26.48 -1.14 -21.95
C PRO A 364 27.82 -1.73 -22.46
N ALA A 365 28.71 -0.87 -22.96
CA ALA A 365 30.02 -1.28 -23.50
C ALA A 365 30.81 -2.22 -22.55
N SER A 366 30.73 -1.96 -21.24
CA SER A 366 31.36 -2.76 -20.17
C SER A 366 30.80 -4.18 -20.08
N TRP A 367 29.56 -4.40 -20.49
CA TRP A 367 28.84 -5.67 -20.35
C TRP A 367 29.01 -6.62 -21.54
N PHE A 368 29.48 -6.14 -22.69
CA PHE A 368 29.76 -7.02 -23.84
C PHE A 368 30.76 -8.13 -23.49
N ARG A 369 31.67 -7.86 -22.54
CA ARG A 369 32.67 -8.81 -22.03
C ARG A 369 32.11 -9.84 -21.05
N LEU A 370 30.88 -9.70 -20.57
CA LEU A 370 30.28 -10.67 -19.66
C LEU A 370 30.14 -12.02 -20.36
N ARG A 371 30.32 -13.11 -19.62
CA ARG A 371 29.97 -14.46 -20.10
C ARG A 371 28.45 -14.57 -20.29
N ASN A 372 28.01 -15.38 -21.25
CA ASN A 372 26.59 -15.59 -21.56
C ASN A 372 25.74 -15.94 -20.33
N GLU A 373 26.27 -16.78 -19.44
CA GLU A 373 25.60 -17.16 -18.20
C GLU A 373 25.38 -15.97 -17.27
N ARG A 374 26.42 -15.17 -17.06
CA ARG A 374 26.35 -13.99 -16.19
C ARG A 374 25.41 -12.94 -16.78
N PHE A 375 25.46 -12.72 -18.10
CA PHE A 375 24.51 -11.86 -18.81
C PHE A 375 23.06 -12.33 -18.61
N LEU A 376 22.75 -13.59 -18.90
CA LEU A 376 21.39 -14.13 -18.70
C LEU A 376 20.92 -13.99 -17.26
N THR A 377 21.81 -14.20 -16.30
CA THR A 377 21.51 -14.08 -14.88
C THR A 377 21.03 -12.67 -14.53
N TYR A 378 21.73 -11.63 -14.99
CA TYR A 378 21.32 -10.24 -14.77
C TYR A 378 20.02 -9.88 -15.51
N VAL A 379 19.86 -10.37 -16.74
CA VAL A 379 18.63 -10.14 -17.52
C VAL A 379 17.42 -10.77 -16.81
N LEU A 380 17.56 -12.00 -16.29
CA LEU A 380 16.51 -12.64 -15.48
C LEU A 380 16.27 -11.91 -14.16
N GLU A 381 17.31 -11.45 -13.47
CA GLU A 381 17.15 -10.65 -12.24
C GLU A 381 16.34 -9.38 -12.49
N CYS A 382 16.61 -8.70 -13.60
CA CYS A 382 15.87 -7.51 -14.00
C CYS A 382 14.40 -7.84 -14.29
N ALA A 383 14.17 -8.94 -15.00
CA ALA A 383 12.82 -9.39 -15.32
C ALA A 383 12.02 -9.75 -14.04
N LEU A 384 12.65 -10.37 -13.05
CA LEU A 384 12.03 -10.80 -11.78
C LEU A 384 12.00 -9.72 -10.69
N SER A 385 12.54 -8.54 -10.98
CA SER A 385 12.46 -7.40 -10.07
C SER A 385 11.07 -6.75 -10.18
N PRO A 386 10.46 -6.34 -9.05
CA PRO A 386 9.23 -5.57 -9.07
C PRO A 386 9.39 -4.39 -10.02
N TRP A 387 8.46 -4.26 -10.95
CA TRP A 387 8.50 -3.16 -11.90
C TRP A 387 7.18 -2.42 -11.84
N ASP A 388 7.28 -1.13 -11.56
CA ASP A 388 6.21 -0.22 -11.86
C ASP A 388 6.25 -0.02 -13.37
N CYS A 389 5.39 -0.75 -14.10
CA CYS A 389 5.22 -0.51 -15.53
C CYS A 389 4.96 1.00 -15.70
N PRO A 390 5.74 1.70 -16.55
CA PRO A 390 5.43 3.09 -16.87
C PRO A 390 4.01 3.10 -17.43
N ARG A 391 3.05 3.66 -16.68
CA ARG A 391 1.73 3.91 -17.23
C ARG A 391 1.95 4.87 -18.39
N GLU A 392 1.62 4.44 -19.61
CA GLU A 392 1.66 5.32 -20.78
C GLU A 392 0.93 6.61 -20.39
N PRO A 393 1.53 7.79 -20.62
CA PRO A 393 0.87 9.05 -20.32
C PRO A 393 -0.45 9.07 -21.08
N THR A 394 -1.56 9.02 -20.36
CA THR A 394 -2.89 9.18 -20.94
C THR A 394 -2.89 10.48 -21.72
N HIS A 395 -3.05 10.40 -23.05
CA HIS A 395 -3.14 11.54 -23.95
C HIS A 395 -4.20 12.52 -23.44
N ALA A 396 -3.76 13.55 -22.72
CA ALA A 396 -4.60 14.67 -22.34
C ALA A 396 -4.90 15.48 -23.61
N ALA A 397 -6.19 15.71 -23.82
CA ALA A 397 -6.73 16.42 -24.97
C ALA A 397 -6.11 17.81 -25.11
N ARG A 398 -5.54 18.06 -26.28
CA ARG A 398 -5.02 19.34 -26.74
C ARG A 398 -6.21 20.19 -27.20
N ASN A 399 -6.58 21.23 -26.46
CA ASN A 399 -7.48 22.30 -26.92
C ASN A 399 -7.26 23.58 -26.09
N GLY A 400 -7.03 24.71 -26.77
CA GLY A 400 -7.33 26.06 -26.25
C GLY A 400 -6.19 27.06 -26.27
N GLU A 401 -5.96 27.72 -27.41
CA GLU A 401 -5.26 29.01 -27.51
C GLU A 401 -6.23 30.19 -27.29
N ALA A 402 -5.64 31.30 -26.82
CA ALA A 402 -5.93 32.71 -27.12
C ALA A 402 -6.69 33.61 -26.11
N GLN A 403 -5.92 34.64 -25.68
CA GLN A 403 -6.25 36.06 -25.43
C GLN A 403 -7.10 36.48 -24.23
N THR A 404 -6.53 37.33 -23.36
CA THR A 404 -6.95 38.74 -23.26
C THR A 404 -5.94 39.65 -22.52
N GLN A 405 -6.00 40.93 -22.87
CA GLN A 405 -5.14 42.06 -22.50
C GLN A 405 -5.47 42.66 -21.11
N SER A 406 -4.47 43.28 -20.47
CA SER A 406 -4.65 44.28 -19.39
C SER A 406 -3.34 45.09 -19.30
N ARG A 407 -3.22 46.30 -19.89
CA ARG A 407 -3.66 47.64 -19.47
C ARG A 407 -3.15 48.06 -18.08
N GLY A 408 -2.05 48.83 -18.10
CA GLY A 408 -1.37 49.34 -16.91
C GLY A 408 -2.02 50.57 -16.27
N SER A 409 -1.55 50.87 -15.05
CA SER A 409 -1.70 52.17 -14.40
C SER A 409 -0.56 52.36 -13.39
N GLU A 410 0.31 53.34 -13.66
CA GLU A 410 1.37 53.83 -12.78
C GLU A 410 0.79 54.67 -11.63
N ALA A 411 1.31 54.49 -10.41
CA ALA A 411 1.12 55.41 -9.30
C ALA A 411 2.46 55.69 -8.60
N ALA A 412 2.69 56.99 -8.33
CA ALA A 412 3.94 57.60 -7.89
C ALA A 412 4.35 57.28 -6.43
N PRO A 413 5.65 57.39 -6.07
CA PRO A 413 6.16 57.03 -4.75
C PRO A 413 6.05 58.16 -3.71
N THR A 414 5.73 57.79 -2.47
CA THR A 414 5.73 58.66 -1.28
C THR A 414 7.06 58.50 -0.51
N PRO A 415 7.64 59.55 0.11
CA PRO A 415 8.99 59.48 0.66
C PRO A 415 9.04 58.91 2.10
N CYS A 416 9.99 58.00 2.32
CA CYS A 416 10.26 57.34 3.60
C CYS A 416 10.89 58.30 4.63
N ARG A 417 10.29 58.37 5.82
CA ARG A 417 10.84 59.01 7.02
C ARG A 417 11.52 57.94 7.88
N GLY A 418 12.83 58.06 8.10
CA GLY A 418 13.58 57.13 8.95
C GLY A 418 13.28 57.33 10.44
N PRO A 419 13.19 56.25 11.25
CA PRO A 419 13.10 56.36 12.69
C PRO A 419 14.48 56.35 13.35
N LYS A 420 14.58 57.18 14.40
CA LYS A 420 15.73 57.36 15.28
C LYS A 420 16.04 56.09 16.08
N ALA A 421 17.33 55.86 16.31
CA ALA A 421 17.88 54.80 17.13
C ALA A 421 17.31 54.83 18.56
N ALA A 422 16.52 53.81 18.89
CA ALA A 422 16.20 53.42 20.26
C ALA A 422 17.18 52.32 20.69
N GLN A 423 17.66 52.39 21.93
CA GLN A 423 18.57 51.44 22.53
C GLN A 423 17.93 50.04 22.56
N VAL A 424 18.60 49.07 21.92
CA VAL A 424 18.15 47.68 21.83
C VAL A 424 18.67 46.95 23.07
N GLU A 425 17.77 46.70 24.01
CA GLU A 425 17.94 45.69 25.04
C GLU A 425 18.06 44.33 24.35
N VAL A 426 19.21 43.67 24.48
CA VAL A 426 19.48 42.38 23.82
C VAL A 426 18.66 41.30 24.52
N LEU A 427 17.40 41.13 24.09
CA LEU A 427 16.61 39.96 24.45
C LEU A 427 17.30 38.72 23.90
N ILE A 428 17.78 37.86 24.78
CA ILE A 428 18.21 36.51 24.42
C ILE A 428 16.97 35.80 23.87
N PRO A 429 16.99 35.32 22.60
CA PRO A 429 15.84 34.64 22.04
C PRO A 429 15.57 33.35 22.83
N PRO A 430 14.29 33.00 23.04
CA PRO A 430 13.94 31.73 23.68
C PRO A 430 14.58 30.55 22.92
N PRO A 431 14.94 29.46 23.61
CA PRO A 431 15.54 28.29 22.98
C PRO A 431 14.65 27.77 21.85
N ALA A 432 15.26 27.38 20.74
CA ALA A 432 14.53 26.87 19.58
C ALA A 432 13.62 25.70 19.97
N PRO A 433 12.39 25.63 19.44
CA PRO A 433 11.48 24.53 19.73
C PRO A 433 12.12 23.21 19.31
N GLY A 434 12.00 22.16 20.12
CA GLY A 434 12.44 20.81 19.72
C GLY A 434 11.61 20.24 18.56
N PRO A 435 12.03 19.11 17.94
CA PRO A 435 11.36 18.54 16.77
C PRO A 435 9.86 18.27 16.99
N VAL A 436 9.49 17.76 18.17
CA VAL A 436 8.10 17.52 18.56
C VAL A 436 7.30 18.82 18.68
N ALA A 437 7.91 19.90 19.18
CA ALA A 437 7.25 21.19 19.29
C ALA A 437 6.99 21.82 17.90
N TYR A 438 7.96 21.72 16.99
CA TYR A 438 7.75 22.11 15.59
C TYR A 438 6.61 21.29 14.94
N MET A 439 6.56 19.98 15.16
CA MET A 439 5.49 19.14 14.63
C MET A 439 4.11 19.49 15.24
N LYS A 440 4.04 19.86 16.52
CA LYS A 440 2.81 20.39 17.14
C LYS A 440 2.34 21.70 16.48
N GLU A 441 3.27 22.60 16.15
CA GLU A 441 2.95 23.85 15.46
C GLU A 441 2.38 23.59 14.06
N VAL A 442 3.03 22.71 13.27
CA VAL A 442 2.54 22.30 11.94
C VAL A 442 1.13 21.68 12.04
N LEU A 443 0.88 20.83 13.04
CA LEU A 443 -0.44 20.24 13.26
C LEU A 443 -1.49 21.30 13.65
N ALA A 444 -1.13 22.27 14.51
CA ALA A 444 -2.03 23.34 14.93
C ALA A 444 -2.38 24.28 13.76
N GLU A 445 -1.43 24.59 12.90
CA GLU A 445 -1.66 25.36 11.67
C GLU A 445 -2.63 24.64 10.74
N CYS A 446 -2.39 23.35 10.45
CA CYS A 446 -3.29 22.52 9.67
C CYS A 446 -4.71 22.45 10.26
N ALA A 447 -4.80 22.28 11.59
CA ALA A 447 -6.08 22.22 12.29
C ALA A 447 -6.85 23.55 12.19
N THR A 448 -6.15 24.69 12.23
CA THR A 448 -6.75 26.02 12.09
C THR A 448 -7.31 26.21 10.69
N THR A 449 -6.53 25.92 9.64
CA THR A 449 -6.96 26.00 8.24
C THR A 449 -8.20 25.14 7.98
N GLU A 450 -8.22 23.91 8.49
CA GLU A 450 -9.36 23.02 8.30
C GLU A 450 -10.57 23.36 9.17
N ALA A 451 -10.38 23.98 10.33
CA ALA A 451 -11.49 24.46 11.14
C ALA A 451 -12.29 25.53 10.37
N GLU A 452 -11.62 26.37 9.59
CA GLU A 452 -12.28 27.35 8.72
C GLU A 452 -13.06 26.70 7.58
N GLU A 453 -12.53 25.64 6.97
CA GLU A 453 -13.24 24.86 5.95
C GLU A 453 -14.49 24.17 6.54
N ARG A 454 -14.35 23.56 7.73
CA ARG A 454 -15.44 22.86 8.41
C ARG A 454 -16.53 23.81 8.93
N ARG A 455 -16.20 25.08 9.20
CA ARG A 455 -17.21 26.11 9.52
C ARG A 455 -18.18 26.33 8.36
N ARG A 456 -17.79 26.01 7.12
CA ARG A 456 -18.67 26.09 5.94
C ARG A 456 -19.60 24.88 5.79
N TRP A 457 -19.42 23.82 6.59
CA TRP A 457 -20.26 22.63 6.52
C TRP A 457 -21.65 22.89 7.11
N SER A 458 -22.67 22.39 6.43
CA SER A 458 -24.02 22.31 6.98
C SER A 458 -24.06 21.47 8.27
N VAL A 459 -25.08 21.66 9.09
CA VAL A 459 -25.31 20.84 10.30
C VAL A 459 -25.42 19.36 9.93
N ALA A 460 -26.17 19.03 8.87
CA ALA A 460 -26.34 17.66 8.38
C ALA A 460 -25.02 17.01 7.97
N GLN A 461 -24.12 17.73 7.28
CA GLN A 461 -22.79 17.22 6.93
C GLN A 461 -21.94 16.92 8.17
N ARG A 462 -21.97 17.81 9.19
CA ARG A 462 -21.25 17.60 10.45
C ARG A 462 -21.76 16.36 11.21
N GLU A 463 -23.07 16.18 11.29
CA GLU A 463 -23.69 15.01 11.91
C GLU A 463 -23.36 13.71 11.17
N GLN A 464 -23.48 13.71 9.83
CA GLN A 464 -23.12 12.55 9.01
C GLN A 464 -21.66 12.17 9.16
N TRP A 465 -20.77 13.17 9.19
CA TRP A 465 -19.34 12.96 9.39
C TRP A 465 -19.04 12.43 10.79
N ALA A 466 -19.65 12.97 11.85
CA ALA A 466 -19.49 12.48 13.21
C ALA A 466 -19.98 11.02 13.34
N LYS A 467 -21.13 10.69 12.74
CA LYS A 467 -21.66 9.33 12.68
C LYS A 467 -20.70 8.38 11.95
N ALA A 468 -20.16 8.83 10.81
CA ALA A 468 -19.20 8.03 10.07
C ALA A 468 -17.95 7.73 10.91
N ARG A 469 -17.40 8.72 11.62
CA ARG A 469 -16.26 8.51 12.54
C ARG A 469 -16.56 7.54 13.65
N HIS A 470 -17.71 7.67 14.30
CA HIS A 470 -18.13 6.76 15.36
C HIS A 470 -18.23 5.31 14.84
N ASP A 471 -18.86 5.11 13.69
CA ASP A 471 -18.96 3.80 13.04
C ASP A 471 -17.57 3.21 12.70
N MET A 472 -16.65 4.04 12.21
CA MET A 472 -15.28 3.62 11.89
C MET A 472 -14.49 3.24 13.15
N ALA A 473 -14.57 4.05 14.20
CA ALA A 473 -13.96 3.81 15.50
C ALA A 473 -14.46 2.49 16.11
N SER A 474 -15.78 2.30 16.13
CA SER A 474 -16.42 1.07 16.64
C SER A 474 -16.01 -0.18 15.87
N LEU A 475 -15.98 -0.09 14.53
CA LEU A 475 -15.50 -1.18 13.68
C LEU A 475 -14.04 -1.51 13.95
N ALA A 476 -13.17 -0.51 14.10
CA ALA A 476 -11.75 -0.68 14.36
C ALA A 476 -11.51 -1.41 15.70
N VAL A 477 -12.15 -0.95 16.77
CA VAL A 477 -12.05 -1.57 18.11
C VAL A 477 -12.56 -3.02 18.09
N THR A 478 -13.74 -3.26 17.50
CA THR A 478 -14.32 -4.60 17.40
C THR A 478 -13.37 -5.56 16.66
N LYS A 479 -12.74 -5.09 15.58
CA LYS A 479 -11.87 -5.93 14.77
C LYS A 479 -10.51 -6.16 15.39
N LEU A 480 -9.97 -5.15 16.07
CA LEU A 480 -8.78 -5.29 16.90
C LEU A 480 -9.00 -6.39 17.93
N TRP A 481 -10.08 -6.32 18.72
CA TRP A 481 -10.41 -7.34 19.73
C TRP A 481 -10.57 -8.74 19.18
N SER A 482 -11.26 -8.89 18.04
CA SER A 482 -11.49 -10.22 17.45
C SER A 482 -10.21 -10.93 16.97
N ARG A 483 -9.10 -10.20 16.85
CA ARG A 483 -7.85 -10.68 16.25
C ARG A 483 -6.67 -10.66 17.20
N LEU A 484 -6.73 -9.84 18.25
CA LEU A 484 -5.65 -9.70 19.22
C LEU A 484 -5.26 -11.03 19.88
N PRO A 485 -6.18 -11.92 20.32
CA PRO A 485 -5.80 -13.19 20.93
C PRO A 485 -5.02 -14.14 19.99
N ARG A 486 -5.12 -13.95 18.67
CA ARG A 486 -4.41 -14.78 17.68
C ARG A 486 -2.99 -14.27 17.40
N ALA A 487 -2.62 -13.12 17.95
CA ALA A 487 -1.40 -12.40 17.64
C ALA A 487 -0.14 -12.93 18.34
N VAL A 488 -0.33 -13.58 19.49
CA VAL A 488 0.74 -13.96 20.44
C VAL A 488 1.81 -14.85 19.80
N ALA A 489 1.47 -15.59 18.73
CA ALA A 489 2.39 -16.51 18.08
C ALA A 489 3.24 -15.90 16.93
N ALA A 490 2.98 -14.66 16.48
CA ALA A 490 3.37 -14.25 15.12
C ALA A 490 4.28 -13.02 15.00
N THR A 491 4.74 -12.39 16.07
CA THR A 491 5.44 -11.10 15.94
C THR A 491 6.92 -11.16 16.25
N ALA A 492 7.72 -11.37 15.19
CA ALA A 492 9.09 -10.89 15.15
C ALA A 492 9.10 -9.35 15.24
N SER A 493 10.11 -8.81 15.93
CA SER A 493 10.21 -7.43 16.39
C SER A 493 10.55 -6.43 15.28
N GLU A 494 9.61 -6.12 14.39
CA GLU A 494 9.75 -4.88 13.61
C GLU A 494 9.75 -3.68 14.58
N PRO A 495 10.73 -2.77 14.49
CA PRO A 495 10.78 -1.57 15.33
C PRO A 495 9.61 -0.63 14.99
N TRP A 496 8.97 -0.06 16.02
CA TRP A 496 7.78 0.79 15.89
C TRP A 496 8.15 2.23 15.55
N LEU A 497 9.02 2.39 14.56
CA LEU A 497 9.61 3.67 14.21
C LEU A 497 8.66 4.53 13.37
N LYS A 498 7.86 3.89 12.51
CA LYS A 498 6.97 4.57 11.57
C LYS A 498 5.64 3.87 11.44
N VAL A 499 4.58 4.66 11.26
CA VAL A 499 3.23 4.17 11.03
C VAL A 499 2.61 4.98 9.88
N GLY A 500 1.85 4.31 9.01
CA GLY A 500 1.14 4.99 7.92
C GLY A 500 0.09 5.97 8.45
N TRP A 501 -0.02 7.16 7.85
CA TRP A 501 -0.90 8.25 8.27
C TRP A 501 -2.31 7.79 8.63
N ARG A 502 -2.95 6.98 7.78
CA ARG A 502 -4.30 6.45 8.00
C ARG A 502 -4.49 5.74 9.35
N TRP A 503 -3.46 5.07 9.88
CA TRP A 503 -3.55 4.34 11.13
C TRP A 503 -3.37 5.25 12.34
N VAL A 504 -2.51 6.25 12.21
CA VAL A 504 -2.37 7.32 13.21
C VAL A 504 -3.65 8.17 13.25
N SER A 505 -4.21 8.53 12.09
CA SER A 505 -5.52 9.18 11.97
C SER A 505 -6.65 8.35 12.59
N LEU A 506 -6.65 7.02 12.38
CA LEU A 506 -7.64 6.14 13.01
C LEU A 506 -7.47 6.07 14.53
N ALA A 507 -6.23 6.05 15.05
CA ALA A 507 -5.98 6.10 16.50
C ALA A 507 -6.42 7.45 17.11
N GLY A 508 -6.13 8.58 16.45
CA GLY A 508 -6.62 9.90 16.84
C GLY A 508 -8.16 9.97 16.78
N MET A 509 -8.78 9.29 15.82
CA MET A 509 -10.24 9.16 15.75
C MET A 509 -10.82 8.36 16.92
N LEU A 510 -10.14 7.31 17.40
CA LEU A 510 -10.56 6.62 18.62
C LEU A 510 -10.53 7.56 19.82
N HIS A 511 -9.49 8.38 19.93
CA HIS A 511 -9.35 9.38 21.00
C HIS A 511 -10.46 10.42 20.95
N ASP A 512 -10.76 10.98 19.78
CA ASP A 512 -11.83 11.97 19.64
C ASP A 512 -13.22 11.40 19.94
N VAL A 513 -13.48 10.14 19.56
CA VAL A 513 -14.82 9.52 19.71
C VAL A 513 -15.04 9.00 21.13
N TYR A 514 -14.03 8.40 21.74
CA TYR A 514 -14.18 7.74 23.04
C TYR A 514 -13.65 8.55 24.21
N GLY A 515 -12.76 9.53 23.99
CA GLY A 515 -12.06 10.26 25.04
C GLY A 515 -10.76 9.59 25.49
N SER A 516 -9.91 10.35 26.20
CA SER A 516 -8.59 9.90 26.65
C SER A 516 -8.66 8.69 27.57
N GLU A 517 -9.54 8.72 28.58
CA GLU A 517 -9.68 7.65 29.58
C GLU A 517 -10.02 6.29 28.97
N GLN A 518 -10.97 6.27 28.03
CA GLN A 518 -11.42 5.05 27.36
C GLN A 518 -10.34 4.50 26.42
N VAL A 519 -9.59 5.38 25.75
CA VAL A 519 -8.47 4.99 24.90
C VAL A 519 -7.30 4.46 25.72
N LEU A 520 -7.01 5.06 26.88
CA LEU A 520 -6.02 4.55 27.83
C LEU A 520 -6.42 3.16 28.37
N ALA A 521 -7.69 2.99 28.73
CA ALA A 521 -8.23 1.70 29.15
C ALA A 521 -8.14 0.65 28.03
N LEU A 522 -8.45 1.03 26.78
CA LEU A 522 -8.30 0.18 25.61
C LEU A 522 -6.84 -0.24 25.42
N ALA A 523 -5.90 0.71 25.43
CA ALA A 523 -4.47 0.44 25.30
C ALA A 523 -3.98 -0.50 26.42
N LYS A 524 -4.35 -0.24 27.68
CA LYS A 524 -3.98 -1.09 28.82
C LYS A 524 -4.51 -2.52 28.67
N LYS A 525 -5.74 -2.70 28.19
CA LYS A 525 -6.25 -4.05 27.90
C LYS A 525 -5.48 -4.72 26.75
N CYS A 526 -5.11 -3.96 25.72
CA CYS A 526 -4.27 -4.51 24.65
C CYS A 526 -2.87 -4.88 25.13
N GLU A 527 -2.28 -4.12 26.06
CA GLU A 527 -0.98 -4.41 26.69
C GLU A 527 -0.93 -5.78 27.39
N MET A 528 -2.08 -6.30 27.83
CA MET A 528 -2.17 -7.65 28.40
C MET A 528 -1.92 -8.76 27.37
N GLU A 529 -2.15 -8.48 26.09
CA GLU A 529 -1.99 -9.44 24.99
C GLU A 529 -0.70 -9.20 24.20
N VAL A 530 -0.32 -7.93 24.02
CA VAL A 530 0.89 -7.52 23.30
C VAL A 530 1.59 -6.45 24.13
N ALA A 531 2.79 -6.71 24.63
CA ALA A 531 3.50 -5.71 25.43
C ALA A 531 3.78 -4.43 24.62
N ARG A 532 3.47 -3.26 25.20
CA ARG A 532 3.85 -1.96 24.62
C ARG A 532 5.34 -1.70 24.90
N PRO A 533 6.17 -1.39 23.88
CA PRO A 533 7.55 -1.00 24.07
C PRO A 533 7.67 0.26 24.94
N SER A 534 8.74 0.31 25.73
CA SER A 534 9.07 1.46 26.56
C SER A 534 9.20 2.73 25.71
N GLY A 535 8.61 3.83 26.18
CA GLY A 535 8.69 5.13 25.50
C GLY A 535 7.69 5.33 24.36
N VAL A 536 6.92 4.31 23.98
CA VAL A 536 5.83 4.47 22.99
C VAL A 536 4.57 4.95 23.70
N SER A 537 3.93 6.01 23.21
CA SER A 537 2.65 6.49 23.77
C SER A 537 1.48 5.52 23.52
N PRO A 538 0.40 5.58 24.32
CA PRO A 538 -0.80 4.74 24.10
C PRO A 538 -1.42 4.88 22.71
N LEU A 539 -1.45 6.10 22.15
CA LEU A 539 -2.01 6.34 20.82
C LEU A 539 -1.14 5.77 19.70
N TRP A 540 0.18 5.95 19.80
CA TRP A 540 1.11 5.34 18.85
C TRP A 540 1.09 3.82 18.89
N TYR A 541 0.99 3.26 20.11
CA TYR A 541 0.80 1.83 20.30
C TYR A 541 -0.46 1.32 19.62
N LEU A 542 -1.60 1.99 19.83
CA LEU A 542 -2.85 1.62 19.18
C LEU A 542 -2.78 1.75 17.65
N ALA A 543 -2.16 2.81 17.13
CA ALA A 543 -1.96 2.98 15.68
C ALA A 543 -1.20 1.78 15.07
N GLU A 544 -0.16 1.30 15.75
CA GLU A 544 0.63 0.15 15.32
C GLU A 544 -0.15 -1.19 15.43
N LEU A 545 -0.92 -1.38 16.51
CA LEU A 545 -1.81 -2.52 16.64
C LEU A 545 -2.90 -2.54 15.56
N LEU A 546 -3.50 -1.39 15.28
CA LEU A 546 -4.51 -1.25 14.22
C LEU A 546 -3.91 -1.61 12.87
N ARG A 547 -2.69 -1.13 12.55
CA ARG A 547 -1.96 -1.50 11.33
C ARG A 547 -1.78 -3.01 11.19
N ARG A 548 -1.41 -3.70 12.28
CA ARG A 548 -1.11 -5.13 12.28
C ARG A 548 -2.35 -6.01 12.23
N TYR A 549 -3.36 -5.69 13.05
CA TYR A 549 -4.48 -6.59 13.29
C TYR A 549 -5.74 -6.21 12.53
N VAL A 550 -5.95 -4.94 12.19
CA VAL A 550 -7.16 -4.52 11.47
C VAL A 550 -6.92 -4.59 9.96
N SER A 551 -7.84 -5.25 9.25
CA SER A 551 -7.72 -5.41 7.80
C SER A 551 -7.93 -4.09 7.07
N ASN A 552 -6.91 -3.60 6.35
CA ASN A 552 -7.03 -2.43 5.48
C ASN A 552 -8.24 -2.53 4.53
N ARG A 553 -8.46 -3.71 3.93
CA ARG A 553 -9.59 -3.93 3.00
C ARG A 553 -10.95 -3.81 3.69
N LEU A 554 -11.05 -4.16 4.96
CA LEU A 554 -12.31 -4.04 5.69
C LEU A 554 -12.62 -2.58 5.97
N ILE A 555 -11.63 -1.82 6.42
CA ILE A 555 -11.78 -0.39 6.68
C ILE A 555 -12.09 0.37 5.39
N ALA A 556 -11.34 0.10 4.31
CA ALA A 556 -11.60 0.69 2.99
C ALA A 556 -13.01 0.37 2.48
N ARG A 557 -13.51 -0.87 2.64
CA ARG A 557 -14.89 -1.22 2.27
C ARG A 557 -15.93 -0.43 3.06
N ARG A 558 -15.73 -0.25 4.36
CA ARG A 558 -16.66 0.53 5.19
C ARG A 558 -16.67 2.00 4.77
N LEU A 559 -15.49 2.55 4.47
CA LEU A 559 -15.33 3.92 4.00
C LEU A 559 -15.96 4.15 2.62
N ASN A 560 -15.83 3.19 1.70
CA ASN A 560 -16.50 3.27 0.40
C ASN A 560 -18.02 3.34 0.55
N GLY A 561 -18.59 2.61 1.52
CA GLY A 561 -20.01 2.70 1.85
C GLY A 561 -20.44 4.09 2.34
N TRP A 562 -19.56 4.81 3.05
CA TRP A 562 -19.78 6.20 3.47
C TRP A 562 -19.57 7.20 2.33
N ARG A 563 -18.58 6.96 1.47
CA ARG A 563 -18.33 7.76 0.26
C ARG A 563 -19.54 7.74 -0.68
N SER A 564 -20.18 6.59 -0.87
CA SER A 564 -21.43 6.48 -1.63
C SER A 564 -22.60 7.27 -1.04
N ARG A 565 -22.50 7.70 0.23
CA ARG A 565 -23.49 8.56 0.91
C ARG A 565 -23.08 10.03 0.95
N GLY A 566 -22.03 10.41 0.21
CA GLY A 566 -21.51 11.79 0.18
C GLY A 566 -20.65 12.18 1.38
N VAL A 567 -20.21 11.22 2.21
CA VAL A 567 -19.28 11.48 3.32
C VAL A 567 -17.86 11.15 2.86
N GLU A 568 -17.07 12.17 2.59
CA GLU A 568 -15.66 12.02 2.23
C GLU A 568 -14.78 11.95 3.49
N LEU A 569 -14.32 10.74 3.80
CA LEU A 569 -13.24 10.51 4.77
C LEU A 569 -11.94 10.33 3.98
N LEU A 570 -11.35 11.45 3.55
CA LEU A 570 -10.22 11.51 2.63
C LEU A 570 -8.92 10.88 3.19
N ASP A 571 -8.86 10.58 4.49
CA ASP A 571 -7.61 10.26 5.19
C ASP A 571 -7.09 8.85 4.92
N TRP A 572 -7.98 7.96 4.51
CA TRP A 572 -7.65 6.53 4.43
C TRP A 572 -6.75 6.17 3.25
N GLU A 573 -6.80 6.98 2.20
CA GLU A 573 -6.01 6.80 0.99
C GLU A 573 -4.57 7.30 1.16
N CYS A 574 -4.25 7.99 2.26
CA CYS A 574 -2.90 8.42 2.55
C CYS A 574 -2.07 7.27 3.13
N TYR A 575 -1.17 6.72 2.31
CA TYR A 575 -0.21 5.67 2.70
C TYR A 575 1.10 6.23 3.25
N MET A 576 1.28 7.55 3.26
CA MET A 576 2.54 8.16 3.68
C MET A 576 2.80 7.87 5.17
N PRO A 577 3.99 7.37 5.54
CA PRO A 577 4.38 7.21 6.93
C PRO A 577 4.63 8.55 7.62
N VAL A 578 4.32 8.58 8.92
CA VAL A 578 4.82 9.51 9.94
C VAL A 578 5.69 8.74 10.93
N TYR A 579 6.55 9.45 11.68
CA TYR A 579 7.62 8.86 12.49
C TYR A 579 7.47 9.20 13.97
N HIS A 580 7.63 8.20 14.84
CA HIS A 580 7.39 8.31 16.27
C HIS A 580 8.34 9.30 16.97
N ASP A 581 9.57 9.45 16.48
CA ASP A 581 10.63 10.26 17.09
C ASP A 581 10.38 11.78 17.06
N ASN A 582 9.56 12.25 16.12
CA ASN A 582 9.25 13.67 15.95
C ASN A 582 7.76 13.99 16.07
N PHE A 583 6.90 12.98 16.09
CA PHE A 583 5.46 13.20 16.19
C PHE A 583 5.03 13.30 17.66
N PRO A 584 4.01 14.11 17.98
CA PRO A 584 3.50 14.20 19.35
C PRO A 584 3.07 12.84 19.92
N THR A 585 3.31 12.64 21.21
CA THR A 585 2.83 11.47 21.97
C THR A 585 1.33 11.51 22.18
N GLU A 586 0.77 12.70 22.32
CA GLU A 586 -0.66 12.96 22.43
C GLU A 586 -1.11 13.74 21.20
N PHE A 587 -2.14 13.23 20.55
CA PHE A 587 -2.78 13.88 19.41
C PHE A 587 -4.27 13.53 19.42
N GLY A 588 -5.11 14.55 19.24
CA GLY A 588 -6.54 14.38 19.03
C GLY A 588 -6.85 14.32 17.54
N GLN A 589 -7.79 15.17 17.12
CA GLN A 589 -8.19 15.27 15.74
C GLN A 589 -7.02 15.70 14.84
N LEU A 590 -6.61 14.78 13.98
CA LEU A 590 -5.63 15.05 12.95
C LEU A 590 -6.26 15.72 11.72
N PRO A 591 -5.46 16.44 10.92
CA PRO A 591 -5.93 17.06 9.70
C PRO A 591 -6.39 16.05 8.65
N ASN A 592 -7.43 16.43 7.91
CA ASN A 592 -8.13 15.61 6.94
C ASN A 592 -8.16 16.15 5.51
N SER A 593 -7.60 17.33 5.24
CA SER A 593 -7.43 17.79 3.86
C SER A 593 -6.20 17.13 3.23
N GLU A 594 -6.21 16.92 1.92
CA GLU A 594 -5.06 16.33 1.22
C GLU A 594 -3.79 17.17 1.36
N ALA A 595 -3.94 18.50 1.29
CA ALA A 595 -2.84 19.44 1.48
C ALA A 595 -2.25 19.35 2.90
N SER A 596 -3.09 19.39 3.94
CA SER A 596 -2.64 19.30 5.33
C SER A 596 -1.99 17.96 5.66
N ARG A 597 -2.56 16.84 5.17
CA ARG A 597 -1.96 15.51 5.33
C ARG A 597 -0.60 15.42 4.68
N THR A 598 -0.48 15.94 3.46
CA THR A 598 0.79 15.97 2.73
C THR A 598 1.82 16.80 3.46
N LEU A 599 1.44 18.01 3.91
CA LEU A 599 2.29 18.88 4.71
C LEU A 599 2.82 18.17 5.97
N VAL A 600 1.94 17.53 6.73
CA VAL A 600 2.32 16.81 7.96
C VAL A 600 3.22 15.61 7.67
N CYS A 601 2.88 14.79 6.67
CA CYS A 601 3.68 13.61 6.34
C CYS A 601 5.07 13.98 5.82
N VAL A 602 5.17 15.04 5.01
CA VAL A 602 6.46 15.58 4.56
C VAL A 602 7.25 16.13 5.75
N ALA A 603 6.64 16.96 6.59
CA ALA A 603 7.30 17.52 7.76
C ALA A 603 7.86 16.43 8.69
N SER A 604 7.03 15.43 9.04
CA SER A 604 7.46 14.32 9.90
C SER A 604 8.57 13.49 9.27
N ARG A 605 8.53 13.24 7.96
CA ARG A 605 9.60 12.50 7.27
C ARG A 605 10.90 13.31 7.19
N THR A 606 10.81 14.60 6.88
CA THR A 606 11.99 15.48 6.83
C THR A 606 12.63 15.59 8.20
N LEU A 607 11.85 15.79 9.27
CA LEU A 607 12.37 15.81 10.64
C LEU A 607 13.10 14.52 10.99
N HIS A 608 12.51 13.36 10.67
CA HIS A 608 13.13 12.06 10.90
C HIS A 608 14.49 11.93 10.19
N TRP A 609 14.55 12.33 8.91
CA TRP A 609 15.79 12.32 8.15
C TRP A 609 16.84 13.29 8.72
N VAL A 610 16.41 14.45 9.21
CA VAL A 610 17.30 15.45 9.80
C VAL A 610 17.82 15.00 11.16
N ILE A 611 16.99 14.38 12.02
CA ILE A 611 17.39 13.78 13.30
C ILE A 611 18.49 12.73 13.05
N HIS A 612 18.27 11.79 12.15
CA HIS A 612 19.29 10.79 11.84
C HIS A 612 20.50 11.35 11.10
N GLY A 613 20.31 12.44 10.34
CA GLY A 613 21.39 13.15 9.67
C GLY A 613 22.32 13.85 10.65
N SER A 614 21.78 14.49 11.68
CA SER A 614 22.57 15.17 12.71
C SER A 614 23.35 14.18 13.57
N GLU A 615 22.77 13.00 13.86
CA GLU A 615 23.44 11.91 14.58
C GLU A 615 24.64 11.30 13.83
N ARG A 616 24.68 11.47 12.49
CA ARG A 616 25.67 10.84 11.60
C ARG A 616 26.60 11.84 10.91
N LEU A 617 26.68 13.06 11.45
CA LEU A 617 27.59 14.08 10.94
C LEU A 617 29.04 13.59 10.98
N GLY A 618 29.69 13.55 9.81
CA GLY A 618 31.06 13.05 9.64
C GLY A 618 31.30 12.20 8.39
N ALA A 619 30.26 11.82 7.65
CA ALA A 619 30.38 11.02 6.43
C ALA A 619 30.63 11.86 5.15
N GLU A 620 31.50 11.35 4.27
CA GLU A 620 31.96 11.95 2.99
C GLU A 620 30.83 12.52 2.09
N PRO A 621 30.97 13.70 1.44
CA PRO A 621 29.97 14.36 0.58
C PRO A 621 29.49 13.54 -0.63
N ALA A 622 28.21 13.64 -0.96
CA ALA A 622 27.57 13.06 -2.14
C ALA A 622 26.49 14.02 -2.63
N SER A 623 26.41 14.25 -3.94
CA SER A 623 25.72 15.39 -4.56
C SER A 623 24.26 15.13 -4.98
N GLN A 624 23.57 14.14 -4.42
CA GLN A 624 22.35 13.59 -5.05
C GLN A 624 21.01 13.86 -4.33
N HIS A 625 20.96 14.77 -3.36
CA HIS A 625 19.73 15.05 -2.58
C HIS A 625 18.98 16.34 -3.00
N GLU A 626 19.43 17.05 -4.03
CA GLU A 626 18.85 18.33 -4.47
C GLU A 626 17.35 18.22 -4.83
N ARG A 627 16.95 17.15 -5.55
CA ARG A 627 15.54 16.90 -5.90
C ARG A 627 14.66 16.70 -4.65
N ALA A 628 15.20 16.10 -3.60
CA ALA A 628 14.50 15.91 -2.33
C ALA A 628 14.29 17.26 -1.63
N VAL A 629 15.35 18.07 -1.56
CA VAL A 629 15.32 19.41 -0.97
C VAL A 629 14.31 20.28 -1.69
N GLU A 630 14.32 20.32 -3.02
CA GLU A 630 13.35 21.10 -3.79
C GLU A 630 11.90 20.64 -3.54
N SER A 631 11.67 19.33 -3.46
CA SER A 631 10.36 18.76 -3.13
C SER A 631 9.89 19.11 -1.71
N ILE A 632 10.80 19.13 -0.74
CA ILE A 632 10.54 19.55 0.63
C ILE A 632 10.18 21.04 0.67
N TYR A 633 10.97 21.90 0.03
CA TYR A 633 10.68 23.34 -0.05
C TYR A 633 9.36 23.64 -0.74
N ARG A 634 9.03 22.89 -1.79
CA ARG A 634 7.75 23.02 -2.49
C ARG A 634 6.55 22.74 -1.58
N VAL A 635 6.63 21.72 -0.72
CA VAL A 635 5.51 21.34 0.16
C VAL A 635 5.49 22.15 1.46
N LEU A 636 6.63 22.28 2.15
CA LEU A 636 6.71 22.97 3.42
C LEU A 636 6.66 24.50 3.26
N GLY A 637 7.16 25.01 2.13
CA GLY A 637 7.40 26.44 1.91
C GLY A 637 8.67 26.92 2.62
N ALA A 638 9.21 28.04 2.14
CA ALA A 638 10.47 28.59 2.64
C ALA A 638 10.44 28.90 4.16
N ARG A 639 9.32 29.41 4.67
CA ARG A 639 9.15 29.72 6.10
C ARG A 639 9.34 28.48 6.97
N ARG A 640 8.57 27.41 6.71
CA ARG A 640 8.64 26.19 7.54
C ARG A 640 9.96 25.45 7.37
N CYS A 641 10.57 25.48 6.19
CA CYS A 641 11.93 24.97 6.01
C CYS A 641 12.94 25.72 6.90
N LYS A 642 12.86 27.05 6.96
CA LYS A 642 13.72 27.87 7.84
C LYS A 642 13.49 27.53 9.31
N ASP A 643 12.24 27.44 9.73
CA ASP A 643 11.88 27.10 11.11
C ASP A 643 12.39 25.69 11.48
N LEU A 644 12.22 24.72 10.58
CA LEU A 644 12.77 23.37 10.72
C LEU A 644 14.29 23.38 10.84
N VAL A 645 15.01 24.10 9.97
CA VAL A 645 16.47 24.22 10.05
C VAL A 645 16.91 24.87 11.37
N ALA A 646 16.17 25.87 11.86
CA ALA A 646 16.45 26.52 13.14
C ALA A 646 16.34 25.56 14.34
N VAL A 647 15.50 24.52 14.28
CA VAL A 647 15.41 23.47 15.32
C VAL A 647 16.74 22.73 15.48
N PHE A 648 17.44 22.43 14.37
CA PHE A 648 18.61 21.56 14.38
C PHE A 648 19.94 22.29 14.27
N ARG A 649 19.97 23.50 13.72
CA ARG A 649 21.20 24.29 13.52
C ARG A 649 22.03 24.42 14.80
N PRO A 650 21.47 24.65 16.01
CA PRO A 650 22.26 24.70 17.25
C PRO A 650 22.95 23.38 17.60
N GLN A 651 22.30 22.23 17.34
CA GLN A 651 22.86 20.91 17.61
C GLN A 651 24.00 20.59 16.65
N VAL A 652 23.85 20.99 15.39
CA VAL A 652 24.85 20.79 14.34
C VAL A 652 26.06 21.73 14.52
N ALA A 653 25.83 22.96 14.96
CA ALA A 653 26.90 23.93 15.22
C ALA A 653 27.88 23.45 16.30
N ALA A 654 27.43 22.63 17.24
CA ALA A 654 28.30 22.00 18.24
C ALA A 654 29.29 20.98 17.63
N VAL A 655 29.03 20.47 16.43
CA VAL A 655 29.84 19.45 15.75
C VAL A 655 30.78 20.07 14.69
N GLY A 656 30.46 21.25 14.13
CA GLY A 656 31.37 21.96 13.24
C GLY A 656 30.83 23.28 12.66
N ASP A 657 31.73 24.27 12.52
CA ASP A 657 31.40 25.65 12.13
C ASP A 657 30.90 25.81 10.69
N SER A 658 31.33 24.94 9.77
CA SER A 658 31.01 25.07 8.34
C SER A 658 29.50 24.93 8.08
N LEU A 659 28.86 23.93 8.70
CA LEU A 659 27.44 23.66 8.50
C LEU A 659 26.54 24.63 9.28
N ALA A 660 27.07 25.26 10.34
CA ALA A 660 26.38 26.30 11.10
C ALA A 660 26.08 27.55 10.27
N HIS A 661 26.88 27.81 9.22
CA HIS A 661 26.74 28.98 8.34
C HIS A 661 26.18 28.64 6.95
N ALA A 662 25.94 27.36 6.65
CA ALA A 662 25.34 26.94 5.39
C ALA A 662 23.93 27.55 5.23
N ASP A 663 23.54 27.87 4.00
CA ASP A 663 22.16 28.23 3.71
C ASP A 663 21.21 27.05 4.00
N ASP A 664 19.93 27.32 4.20
CA ASP A 664 18.96 26.32 4.64
C ASP A 664 18.81 25.15 3.65
N ARG A 665 18.99 25.39 2.33
CA ARG A 665 18.92 24.32 1.31
C ARG A 665 20.14 23.41 1.40
N CYS A 666 21.33 24.01 1.49
CA CYS A 666 22.57 23.28 1.68
C CYS A 666 22.55 22.46 2.99
N PHE A 667 22.10 23.08 4.09
CA PHE A 667 21.93 22.41 5.37
C PHE A 667 21.03 21.17 5.25
N LEU A 668 19.84 21.32 4.66
CA LEU A 668 18.92 20.20 4.45
C LEU A 668 19.52 19.13 3.55
N GLY A 669 20.16 19.51 2.44
CA GLY A 669 20.86 18.56 1.56
C GLY A 669 21.89 17.72 2.32
N CYS A 670 22.72 18.37 3.15
CA CYS A 670 23.69 17.69 4.00
C CYS A 670 23.02 16.76 5.03
N MET A 671 21.93 17.18 5.66
CA MET A 671 21.21 16.36 6.64
C MET A 671 20.59 15.12 6.01
N LEU A 672 19.88 15.27 4.87
CA LEU A 672 19.27 14.15 4.15
C LEU A 672 20.31 13.12 3.71
N LYS A 673 21.47 13.61 3.27
CA LYS A 673 22.59 12.77 2.90
C LYS A 673 23.10 11.95 4.10
N ASN A 674 23.42 12.60 5.22
CA ASN A 674 23.96 11.91 6.39
C ASN A 674 22.92 11.00 7.06
N GLY A 675 21.62 11.29 6.90
CA GLY A 675 20.53 10.45 7.41
C GLY A 675 20.45 9.06 6.76
N GLY A 676 21.30 8.76 5.77
CA GLY A 676 21.32 7.49 5.06
C GLY A 676 20.08 7.32 4.18
N VAL A 677 19.50 8.42 3.70
CA VAL A 677 18.33 8.38 2.83
C VAL A 677 18.77 7.86 1.45
N VAL A 678 18.41 6.61 1.18
CA VAL A 678 18.70 5.94 -0.10
C VAL A 678 17.92 6.63 -1.22
N LEU A 679 18.51 6.71 -2.42
CA LEU A 679 17.94 7.41 -3.57
C LEU A 679 16.57 6.87 -3.98
N GLU A 680 16.31 5.57 -3.86
CA GLU A 680 14.98 5.02 -4.15
C GLU A 680 13.93 5.55 -3.17
N CYS A 681 14.30 5.78 -1.90
CA CYS A 681 13.40 6.38 -0.91
C CYS A 681 13.11 7.85 -1.24
N VAL A 682 14.11 8.58 -1.77
CA VAL A 682 13.93 9.96 -2.26
C VAL A 682 13.01 9.98 -3.48
N ALA A 683 13.25 9.11 -4.47
CA ALA A 683 12.43 9.04 -5.68
C ALA A 683 10.97 8.70 -5.32
N ALA A 684 10.75 7.64 -4.54
CA ALA A 684 9.42 7.26 -4.09
C ALA A 684 8.74 8.34 -3.23
N PHE A 685 9.51 9.10 -2.45
CA PHE A 685 9.00 10.28 -1.75
C PHE A 685 8.55 11.37 -2.71
N CYS A 686 9.41 11.78 -3.64
CA CYS A 686 9.12 12.84 -4.61
C CYS A 686 7.93 12.48 -5.52
N ASP A 687 7.83 11.21 -5.93
CA ASP A 687 6.78 10.70 -6.82
C ASP A 687 5.43 10.52 -6.08
N ALA A 688 5.44 10.39 -4.75
CA ALA A 688 4.23 10.33 -3.93
C ALA A 688 3.62 11.71 -3.64
N LEU A 689 4.36 12.80 -3.94
CA LEU A 689 3.84 14.16 -3.75
C LEU A 689 2.99 14.58 -4.94
N PRO A 690 1.93 15.37 -4.71
CA PRO A 690 1.16 15.93 -5.81
C PRO A 690 2.09 16.70 -6.78
N PRO A 691 1.82 16.63 -8.10
CA PRO A 691 2.54 17.44 -9.06
C PRO A 691 2.41 18.92 -8.68
N PRO A 692 3.39 19.76 -9.05
CA PRO A 692 3.25 21.19 -8.81
C PRO A 692 1.98 21.68 -9.50
N ASP A 693 1.09 22.35 -8.76
CA ASP A 693 -0.11 22.95 -9.32
C ASP A 693 0.34 23.96 -10.38
N GLN A 694 0.13 23.63 -11.66
CA GLN A 694 0.48 24.54 -12.76
C GLN A 694 -0.29 25.88 -12.68
N ASN A 695 -1.36 25.90 -11.89
CA ASN A 695 -2.23 27.07 -11.67
C ASN A 695 -2.00 27.77 -10.33
N SER A 696 -1.16 27.25 -9.43
CA SER A 696 -0.78 28.01 -8.24
C SER A 696 0.22 29.07 -8.67
N HIS A 697 -0.25 30.29 -8.92
CA HIS A 697 0.62 31.44 -9.05
C HIS A 697 1.54 31.45 -7.84
N GLN A 698 2.84 31.18 -8.05
CA GLN A 698 3.84 31.49 -7.04
C GLN A 698 3.61 32.95 -6.64
N PRO A 699 3.56 33.29 -5.34
CA PRO A 699 3.50 34.69 -4.95
C PRO A 699 4.68 35.39 -5.60
N GLU A 700 4.39 36.29 -6.56
CA GLU A 700 5.40 37.09 -7.24
C GLU A 700 6.27 37.72 -6.15
N LEU A 701 7.53 37.32 -6.10
CA LEU A 701 8.54 38.06 -5.35
C LEU A 701 8.44 39.51 -5.85
N PRO A 702 8.41 40.52 -4.96
CA PRO A 702 8.30 41.90 -5.37
C PRO A 702 9.37 42.20 -6.42
N PRO A 703 9.03 42.93 -7.50
CA PRO A 703 9.95 43.17 -8.60
C PRO A 703 11.26 43.73 -8.03
N LYS A 704 12.35 42.98 -8.21
CA LYS A 704 13.70 43.46 -7.90
C LYS A 704 13.91 44.73 -8.73
N ASN A 705 13.85 45.90 -8.09
CA ASN A 705 14.17 47.16 -8.73
C ASN A 705 15.57 47.06 -9.33
N GLY A 706 15.65 47.36 -10.64
CA GLY A 706 16.80 47.11 -11.48
C GLY A 706 18.09 47.72 -10.95
N VAL A 707 18.96 46.85 -10.45
CA VAL A 707 20.40 46.93 -10.68
C VAL A 707 20.76 45.57 -11.24
N GLY A 708 21.39 45.54 -12.42
CA GLY A 708 21.64 44.32 -13.18
C GLY A 708 22.49 43.32 -12.39
N GLU A 709 21.83 42.39 -11.68
CA GLU A 709 22.42 41.14 -11.25
C GLU A 709 22.20 40.13 -12.37
N GLN A 710 23.30 39.77 -13.03
CA GLN A 710 23.35 38.59 -13.87
C GLN A 710 22.86 37.39 -13.03
N HIS A 711 22.00 36.55 -13.61
CA HIS A 711 21.64 35.27 -13.03
C HIS A 711 22.92 34.44 -12.89
N GLU A 712 23.56 34.49 -11.72
CA GLU A 712 24.60 33.53 -11.37
C GLU A 712 23.94 32.15 -11.27
N PRO A 713 24.49 31.11 -11.93
CA PRO A 713 24.08 29.74 -11.67
C PRO A 713 24.27 29.45 -10.18
N LEU A 714 23.39 28.60 -9.62
CA LEU A 714 23.47 28.11 -8.23
C LEU A 714 24.95 27.90 -7.85
N PRO A 715 25.44 28.45 -6.72
CA PRO A 715 26.79 28.15 -6.28
C PRO A 715 26.86 26.64 -6.11
N HIS A 716 27.58 25.96 -7.00
CA HIS A 716 27.95 24.58 -6.79
C HIS A 716 28.57 24.56 -5.40
N CYS A 717 27.96 23.84 -4.46
CA CYS A 717 28.62 23.49 -3.21
C CYS A 717 29.92 22.83 -3.64
N ALA A 718 31.02 23.59 -3.57
CA ALA A 718 32.33 23.09 -3.89
C ALA A 718 32.49 21.81 -3.10
N SER A 719 32.96 20.75 -3.75
CA SER A 719 33.36 19.51 -3.08
C SER A 719 34.43 19.87 -2.04
N PHE A 720 33.99 20.19 -0.83
CA PHE A 720 34.85 20.45 0.31
C PHE A 720 35.38 19.09 0.75
N SER A 721 36.51 18.71 0.17
CA SER A 721 37.33 17.64 0.71
C SER A 721 37.82 18.10 2.07
N VAL A 722 37.29 17.49 3.13
CA VAL A 722 37.86 17.62 4.48
C VAL A 722 39.18 16.89 4.41
N ALA A 723 40.26 17.64 4.15
CA ALA A 723 41.60 17.11 4.29
C ALA A 723 41.78 16.68 5.75
N GLN A 724 42.03 15.38 5.93
CA GLN A 724 42.48 14.79 7.18
C GLN A 724 43.65 15.59 7.73
N ASN A 725 43.45 16.27 8.85
CA ASN A 725 44.50 16.70 9.76
C ASN A 725 43.96 16.69 11.18
N CYS A 726 43.96 15.50 11.78
CA CYS A 726 43.96 15.30 13.22
C CYS A 726 44.96 14.17 13.51
N GLY A 727 46.18 14.56 13.86
CA GLY A 727 46.96 13.85 14.87
C GLY A 727 46.55 14.33 16.26
#